data_AF-F0X9K2-F1
#
_entry.id   AF-F0X9K2-F1
#
_cell.length_a   1.000
_cell.length_b   1.000
_cell.length_c   1.000
_cell.angle_alpha   90.00
_cell.angle_beta   90.00
_cell.angle_gamma   90.00
#
_symmetry.space_group_name_H-M   'P 1'
#
loop_
_entity.id
_entity.type
_entity.pdbx_description
1 polymer ?
#
loop_
_entity_poly.entity_id
_entity_poly.type
_entity_poly.pdbx_seq_one_letter_code
_entity_poly.pdbx_strand_id
1 'polypeptide(L)'
;MPESQISNVHLVDAYLERTTWKGNENANSTYSHQGLMQYVSQHVISGYWLDKIYTEEIREYNNQNRFHIHDLGFLSAYCSGWSLEDILLQGFGGVENKIQCRPPKHLNTALNQTVNFLFTLQGELAGAQALSSFDTYLAPFIRHDNLPYSDVFKYVQSFVYSLNVPTRSGFQAPFTNISLDLICPKTLEQQAIIIGGKPHPTLLYSDFQDEMDMINKAFAEVMIQGDGNGNIFTFPIPTYNLYKGLDWESPRWESIWEMTAKYGVPYFANFINSDLNPEDFRSMCCRLRLDLTKLHCRVGGQYGASPLTGSIGVVTLNLPNLAYRSNGSKDVFFAELAATLRVAKESLEIKRRIVNENSELYPYAAHYLAATKERTGSYWTNHFSTIGINGMNEALIALFGDGIAVHRDFALETMEFIKDKLQEFQTETGNLYNLEASPAESACYKLARRDKELFPDRTIPVYYTNSTMLPVNATSDLFECLDHQEDLHCSYTGGTIFHAFLGERLSGWTMARDLVKMLTTRYRVPYITLSPTFSVCKTHGYIAGEHSRCNRCDEVCLVYSRIVGYYRPTRDWNKGKAEEFKQRKTYLNPLEMSKESSQLELERQVAEIADADLPVAGYTKLTLSDWPGKMEASIMFTSRCNLACPWCHNGPLVNGERDKFTPLDIFRHITETPHKSLVISGGEPTIHKGLLPFMRLLKKAGVSIKLDHNGTSPATLLRVFDEKLVDFVAMDIKCALGNYKKATGKKVSPKMLESSIEMIKASGVAHEFRTTVVPSLVEIEDLFEAKRLAGGKLKLQRFRKGENNLGEDFRDCQEHTDNEFKAIVLQVAEA
;
A
#
# COMPACT_ATOMS: atom_id res chain seq x y z
N MET A 1 8.00 45.28 -8.36
CA MET A 1 6.81 46.08 -7.96
C MET A 1 5.95 45.21 -7.07
N PRO A 2 5.23 45.77 -6.07
CA PRO A 2 4.16 45.03 -5.40
C PRO A 2 3.19 44.48 -6.46
N GLU A 3 2.74 43.23 -6.34
CA GLU A 3 1.84 42.60 -7.34
C GLU A 3 0.56 43.42 -7.60
N SER A 4 0.17 44.32 -6.70
CA SER A 4 -1.01 45.19 -6.82
C SER A 4 -0.91 46.33 -7.85
N GLN A 5 0.22 46.49 -8.55
CA GLN A 5 0.42 47.56 -9.56
C GLN A 5 0.62 47.05 -11.00
N ILE A 6 0.40 45.75 -11.27
CA ILE A 6 0.46 45.22 -12.64
C ILE A 6 -0.79 45.69 -13.40
N SER A 7 -0.61 46.43 -14.51
CA SER A 7 -1.72 46.79 -15.39
C SER A 7 -2.53 45.56 -15.80
N ASN A 8 -3.86 45.64 -15.77
CA ASN A 8 -4.77 44.54 -16.14
C ASN A 8 -4.45 43.92 -17.51
N VAL A 9 -3.86 44.70 -18.43
CA VAL A 9 -3.43 44.24 -19.76
C VAL A 9 -2.26 43.26 -19.66
N HIS A 10 -1.29 43.53 -18.79
CA HIS A 10 -0.12 42.67 -18.59
C HIS A 10 -0.46 41.30 -18.01
N LEU A 11 -1.57 41.16 -17.26
CA LEU A 11 -2.03 39.85 -16.80
C LEU A 11 -2.44 38.97 -17.98
N VAL A 12 -3.13 39.54 -18.96
CA VAL A 12 -3.56 38.83 -20.16
C VAL A 12 -2.33 38.41 -20.98
N ASP A 13 -1.40 39.34 -21.22
CA ASP A 13 -0.16 39.06 -21.94
C ASP A 13 0.65 37.95 -21.26
N ALA A 14 0.85 38.04 -19.94
CA ALA A 14 1.62 37.06 -19.18
C ALA A 14 1.01 35.65 -19.23
N TYR A 15 -0.33 35.54 -19.25
CA TYR A 15 -1.00 34.26 -19.42
C TYR A 15 -0.84 33.75 -20.86
N LEU A 16 -1.08 34.59 -21.87
CA LEU A 16 -0.97 34.22 -23.29
C LEU A 16 0.44 33.75 -23.65
N GLU A 17 1.47 34.44 -23.15
CA GLU A 17 2.89 34.12 -23.34
C GLU A 17 3.38 32.96 -22.46
N ARG A 18 2.55 32.46 -21.53
CA ARG A 18 2.89 31.40 -20.57
C ARG A 18 4.11 31.72 -19.69
N THR A 19 4.34 33.00 -19.41
CA THR A 19 5.46 33.47 -18.58
C THR A 19 5.14 33.41 -17.08
N THR A 20 3.84 33.38 -16.73
CA THR A 20 3.39 33.22 -15.34
C THR A 20 3.38 31.76 -14.90
N TRP A 21 3.98 31.48 -13.75
CA TRP A 21 3.90 30.16 -13.11
C TRP A 21 2.50 29.86 -12.54
N LYS A 22 1.65 30.89 -12.33
CA LYS A 22 0.29 30.74 -11.79
C LYS A 22 -0.63 29.91 -12.73
N GLY A 23 -0.29 29.82 -14.02
CA GLY A 23 -0.97 28.92 -14.96
C GLY A 23 -0.78 27.43 -14.64
N ASN A 24 0.26 27.08 -13.90
CA ASN A 24 0.58 25.71 -13.44
C ASN A 24 0.50 25.59 -11.90
N GLU A 25 -0.23 26.50 -11.23
CA GLU A 25 -0.34 26.48 -9.77
C GLU A 25 -1.16 25.28 -9.26
N ASN A 26 -2.17 24.87 -10.04
CA ASN A 26 -3.06 23.76 -9.76
C ASN A 26 -3.00 22.76 -10.91
N ALA A 27 -2.66 21.50 -10.62
CA ALA A 27 -2.51 20.44 -11.62
C ALA A 27 -3.84 20.07 -12.31
N ASN A 28 -4.98 20.52 -11.77
CA ASN A 28 -6.28 20.39 -12.41
C ASN A 28 -6.56 21.44 -13.50
N SER A 29 -5.83 22.56 -13.53
CA SER A 29 -6.01 23.62 -14.53
C SER A 29 -5.36 23.26 -15.86
N THR A 30 -5.96 23.71 -16.95
CA THR A 30 -5.38 23.59 -18.29
C THR A 30 -5.35 24.95 -18.98
N TYR A 31 -4.26 25.24 -19.70
CA TYR A 31 -4.17 26.43 -20.55
C TYR A 31 -5.33 26.47 -21.54
N SER A 32 -6.25 27.41 -21.31
CA SER A 32 -7.50 27.56 -22.05
C SER A 32 -8.04 28.98 -21.90
N HIS A 33 -9.05 29.32 -22.71
CA HIS A 33 -9.79 30.58 -22.55
C HIS A 33 -10.49 30.68 -21.19
N GLN A 34 -11.07 29.59 -20.69
CA GLN A 34 -11.68 29.56 -19.35
C GLN A 34 -10.63 29.72 -18.24
N GLY A 35 -9.44 29.16 -18.42
CA GLY A 35 -8.29 29.37 -17.53
C GLY A 35 -7.84 30.83 -17.49
N LEU A 36 -7.85 31.54 -18.62
CA LEU A 36 -7.54 32.96 -18.68
C LEU A 36 -8.56 33.79 -17.86
N MET A 37 -9.86 33.52 -18.06
CA MET A 37 -10.92 34.23 -17.34
C MET A 37 -10.78 34.04 -15.82
N GLN A 38 -10.51 32.81 -15.39
CA GLN A 38 -10.27 32.51 -13.98
C GLN A 38 -9.00 33.20 -13.45
N TYR A 39 -7.90 33.18 -14.20
CA TYR A 39 -6.65 33.81 -13.80
C TYR A 39 -6.82 35.32 -13.54
N VAL A 40 -7.51 36.01 -14.46
CA VAL A 40 -7.79 37.45 -14.31
C VAL A 40 -8.72 37.69 -13.13
N SER A 41 -9.82 36.94 -13.00
CA SER A 41 -10.78 37.13 -11.90
C SER A 41 -10.15 36.89 -10.54
N GLN A 42 -9.35 35.83 -10.40
CA GLN A 42 -8.68 35.50 -9.15
C GLN A 42 -7.68 36.58 -8.74
N HIS A 43 -6.96 37.19 -9.69
CA HIS A 43 -6.03 38.27 -9.39
C HIS A 43 -6.75 39.51 -8.82
N VAL A 44 -7.84 39.92 -9.47
CA VAL A 44 -8.64 41.08 -9.04
C VAL A 44 -9.29 40.83 -7.67
N ILE A 45 -9.90 39.68 -7.46
CA ILE A 45 -10.56 39.34 -6.19
C ILE A 45 -9.54 39.21 -5.05
N SER A 46 -8.35 38.65 -5.33
CA SER A 46 -7.28 38.58 -4.32
C SER A 46 -6.82 39.97 -3.88
N GLY A 47 -6.68 40.91 -4.83
CA GLY A 47 -6.40 42.31 -4.54
C GLY A 47 -7.50 42.94 -3.70
N TYR A 48 -8.78 42.69 -4.02
CA TYR A 48 -9.90 43.19 -3.21
C TYR A 48 -9.87 42.69 -1.76
N TRP A 49 -9.60 41.40 -1.54
CA TRP A 49 -9.44 40.85 -0.19
C TRP A 49 -8.34 41.56 0.58
N LEU A 50 -7.12 41.60 0.03
CA LEU A 50 -5.96 42.13 0.72
C LEU A 50 -6.03 43.65 0.90
N ASP A 51 -6.47 44.37 -0.14
CA ASP A 51 -6.41 45.82 -0.18
C ASP A 51 -7.59 46.52 0.49
N LYS A 52 -8.78 45.90 0.48
CA LYS A 52 -10.02 46.51 0.95
C LYS A 52 -10.68 45.81 2.14
N ILE A 53 -10.65 44.49 2.20
CA ILE A 53 -11.39 43.73 3.22
C ILE A 53 -10.54 43.43 4.45
N TYR A 54 -9.32 42.93 4.24
CA TYR A 54 -8.41 42.59 5.33
C TYR A 54 -7.71 43.81 5.90
N THR A 55 -7.41 43.74 7.19
CA THR A 55 -6.68 44.77 7.92
C THR A 55 -5.25 44.88 7.41
N GLU A 56 -4.61 46.02 7.68
CA GLU A 56 -3.20 46.25 7.36
C GLU A 56 -2.29 45.18 8.01
N GLU A 57 -2.59 44.79 9.24
CA GLU A 57 -1.83 43.74 9.94
C GLU A 57 -1.90 42.39 9.23
N ILE A 58 -3.09 41.95 8.80
CA ILE A 58 -3.25 40.69 8.05
C ILE A 58 -2.46 40.74 6.74
N ARG A 59 -2.55 41.87 6.02
CA ARG A 59 -1.81 42.08 4.78
C ARG A 59 -0.31 42.01 5.01
N GLU A 60 0.18 42.63 6.06
CA GLU A 60 1.60 42.63 6.41
C GLU A 60 2.10 41.23 6.75
N TYR A 61 1.36 40.46 7.57
CA TYR A 61 1.74 39.08 7.88
C TYR A 61 1.75 38.17 6.64
N ASN A 62 0.80 38.36 5.72
CA ASN A 62 0.81 37.68 4.43
C ASN A 62 2.02 38.11 3.56
N ASN A 63 2.36 39.39 3.52
CA ASN A 63 3.53 39.91 2.78
C ASN A 63 4.87 39.40 3.34
N GLN A 64 4.94 39.27 4.66
CA GLN A 64 6.05 38.68 5.42
C GLN A 64 6.13 37.16 5.30
N ASN A 65 5.21 36.54 4.56
CA ASN A 65 5.14 35.10 4.27
C ASN A 65 5.02 34.22 5.52
N ARG A 66 4.42 34.74 6.60
CA ARG A 66 4.23 34.03 7.88
C ARG A 66 3.15 32.96 7.80
N PHE A 67 2.16 33.17 6.94
CA PHE A 67 1.13 32.19 6.61
C PHE A 67 0.68 32.36 5.16
N HIS A 68 -0.08 31.39 4.67
CA HIS A 68 -0.75 31.41 3.38
C HIS A 68 -2.27 31.39 3.57
N ILE A 69 -2.97 32.42 3.10
CA ILE A 69 -4.43 32.43 3.02
C ILE A 69 -4.84 31.74 1.72
N HIS A 70 -5.60 30.66 1.83
CA HIS A 70 -6.05 29.88 0.67
C HIS A 70 -7.23 30.55 -0.04
N ASP A 71 -7.30 30.33 -1.35
CA ASP A 71 -8.42 30.72 -2.22
C ASP A 71 -8.82 32.20 -2.15
N LEU A 72 -7.84 33.10 -1.98
CA LEU A 72 -8.04 34.55 -2.09
C LEU A 72 -8.65 34.96 -3.43
N GLY A 73 -8.58 34.12 -4.46
CA GLY A 73 -9.21 34.36 -5.75
C GLY A 73 -10.74 34.21 -5.75
N PHE A 74 -11.36 33.82 -4.63
CA PHE A 74 -12.80 33.63 -4.50
C PHE A 74 -13.34 34.45 -3.32
N LEU A 75 -14.43 35.18 -3.54
CA LEU A 75 -15.20 35.83 -2.49
C LEU A 75 -16.29 34.85 -2.04
N SER A 76 -15.91 33.76 -1.37
CA SER A 76 -16.81 32.67 -0.95
C SER A 76 -16.27 31.89 0.24
N ALA A 77 -17.09 30.99 0.78
CA ALA A 77 -16.63 29.90 1.65
C ALA A 77 -15.68 28.95 0.88
N TYR A 78 -14.91 28.15 1.64
CA TYR A 78 -13.96 27.21 1.07
C TYR A 78 -14.65 25.93 0.57
N CYS A 79 -14.99 25.00 1.45
CA CYS A 79 -15.53 23.69 1.07
C CYS A 79 -16.78 23.35 1.87
N SER A 80 -17.58 22.39 1.35
CA SER A 80 -18.80 21.95 2.03
C SER A 80 -19.13 20.49 1.71
N GLY A 81 -19.58 19.78 2.74
CA GLY A 81 -20.29 18.51 2.65
C GLY A 81 -21.79 18.78 2.60
N TRP A 82 -22.49 18.05 1.75
CA TRP A 82 -23.91 18.24 1.50
C TRP A 82 -24.70 17.00 1.92
N SER A 83 -25.96 17.22 2.29
CA SER A 83 -26.89 16.16 2.63
C SER A 83 -27.49 15.59 1.34
N LEU A 84 -27.19 14.32 1.04
CA LEU A 84 -27.86 13.63 -0.06
C LEU A 84 -29.35 13.42 0.27
N GLU A 85 -29.69 13.25 1.54
CA GLU A 85 -31.08 13.20 2.04
C GLU A 85 -31.87 14.46 1.64
N ASP A 86 -31.29 15.67 1.76
CA ASP A 86 -31.97 16.91 1.35
C ASP A 86 -32.29 16.91 -0.16
N ILE A 87 -31.37 16.41 -0.99
CA ILE A 87 -31.60 16.27 -2.43
C ILE A 87 -32.73 15.26 -2.70
N LEU A 88 -32.79 14.16 -1.94
CA LEU A 88 -33.83 13.14 -2.09
C LEU A 88 -35.20 13.62 -1.57
N LEU A 89 -35.25 14.49 -0.57
CA LEU A 89 -36.47 15.05 0.01
C LEU A 89 -37.03 16.21 -0.80
N GLN A 90 -36.17 17.14 -1.20
CA GLN A 90 -36.57 18.44 -1.75
C GLN A 90 -36.41 18.48 -3.28
N GLY A 91 -35.51 17.67 -3.84
CA GLY A 91 -35.05 17.78 -5.23
C GLY A 91 -34.02 18.91 -5.41
N PHE A 92 -33.51 19.06 -6.62
CA PHE A 92 -32.57 20.15 -6.94
C PHE A 92 -33.30 21.46 -7.28
N GLY A 93 -33.16 22.49 -6.43
CA GLY A 93 -33.75 23.80 -6.71
C GLY A 93 -33.48 24.86 -5.64
N GLY A 94 -34.51 25.67 -5.35
CA GLY A 94 -34.50 26.65 -4.27
C GLY A 94 -34.27 28.11 -4.66
N VAL A 95 -33.94 28.39 -5.92
CA VAL A 95 -33.62 29.75 -6.40
C VAL A 95 -34.72 30.31 -7.29
N GLU A 96 -35.15 31.54 -7.00
CA GLU A 96 -36.20 32.23 -7.75
C GLU A 96 -35.82 32.42 -9.23
N ASN A 97 -36.80 32.30 -10.13
CA ASN A 97 -36.62 32.42 -11.59
C ASN A 97 -35.61 31.43 -12.20
N LYS A 98 -35.28 30.33 -11.50
CA LYS A 98 -34.49 29.19 -12.00
C LYS A 98 -35.33 27.92 -12.01
N ILE A 99 -34.84 26.90 -12.73
CA ILE A 99 -35.51 25.60 -12.80
C ILE A 99 -35.58 24.95 -11.40
N GLN A 100 -36.69 24.26 -11.15
CA GLN A 100 -36.95 23.54 -9.90
C GLN A 100 -37.18 22.06 -10.24
N CYS A 101 -36.23 21.20 -9.88
CA CYS A 101 -36.36 19.76 -10.05
C CYS A 101 -37.20 19.17 -8.91
N ARG A 102 -38.18 18.33 -9.26
CA ARG A 102 -38.92 17.56 -8.25
C ARG A 102 -38.02 16.48 -7.64
N PRO A 103 -38.31 16.03 -6.40
CA PRO A 103 -37.60 14.93 -5.78
C PRO A 103 -37.52 13.69 -6.69
N PRO A 104 -36.34 13.04 -6.79
CA PRO A 104 -36.12 11.93 -7.70
C PRO A 104 -36.93 10.70 -7.30
N LYS A 105 -37.45 9.98 -8.30
CA LYS A 105 -38.16 8.71 -8.14
C LYS A 105 -37.42 7.50 -8.68
N HIS A 106 -36.40 7.72 -9.50
CA HIS A 106 -35.65 6.69 -10.21
C HIS A 106 -34.14 6.91 -10.01
N LEU A 107 -33.35 5.84 -10.04
CA LEU A 107 -31.90 5.90 -9.76
C LEU A 107 -31.18 6.88 -10.70
N ASN A 108 -31.45 6.79 -12.01
CA ASN A 108 -30.84 7.68 -13.00
C ASN A 108 -31.17 9.16 -12.73
N THR A 109 -32.42 9.45 -12.32
CA THR A 109 -32.83 10.82 -12.00
C THR A 109 -32.14 11.33 -10.72
N ALA A 110 -31.97 10.48 -9.71
CA ALA A 110 -31.24 10.84 -8.49
C ALA A 110 -29.78 11.19 -8.82
N LEU A 111 -29.08 10.32 -9.54
CA LEU A 111 -27.69 10.53 -9.95
C LEU A 111 -27.52 11.80 -10.80
N ASN A 112 -28.40 12.05 -11.77
CA ASN A 112 -28.33 13.26 -12.60
C ASN A 112 -28.58 14.53 -11.80
N GLN A 113 -29.52 14.51 -10.85
CA GLN A 113 -29.72 15.65 -9.95
C GLN A 113 -28.49 15.87 -9.05
N THR A 114 -27.87 14.81 -8.55
CA THR A 114 -26.62 14.91 -7.79
C THR A 114 -25.48 15.53 -8.60
N VAL A 115 -25.31 15.15 -9.86
CA VAL A 115 -24.32 15.78 -10.78
C VAL A 115 -24.61 17.28 -10.90
N ASN A 116 -25.83 17.65 -11.28
CA ASN A 116 -26.20 19.06 -11.47
C ASN A 116 -26.02 19.87 -10.18
N PHE A 117 -26.36 19.28 -9.03
CA PHE A 117 -26.19 19.87 -7.70
C PHE A 117 -24.72 20.18 -7.41
N LEU A 118 -23.83 19.19 -7.56
CA LEU A 118 -22.40 19.34 -7.28
C LEU A 118 -21.74 20.35 -8.23
N PHE A 119 -22.08 20.33 -9.52
CA PHE A 119 -21.60 21.32 -10.48
C PHE A 119 -22.06 22.74 -10.15
N THR A 120 -23.32 22.91 -9.78
CA THR A 120 -23.87 24.24 -9.47
C THR A 120 -23.22 24.83 -8.22
N LEU A 121 -23.15 24.05 -7.13
CA LEU A 121 -22.56 24.53 -5.88
C LEU A 121 -21.05 24.73 -5.93
N GLN A 122 -20.34 23.98 -6.78
CA GLN A 122 -18.93 24.25 -7.06
C GLN A 122 -18.70 25.65 -7.68
N GLY A 123 -19.73 26.26 -8.29
CA GLY A 123 -19.70 27.64 -8.76
C GLY A 123 -19.81 28.69 -7.66
N GLU A 124 -20.38 28.33 -6.50
CA GLU A 124 -20.57 29.22 -5.35
C GLU A 124 -19.49 29.07 -4.28
N LEU A 125 -18.76 27.95 -4.27
CA LEU A 125 -17.69 27.65 -3.30
C LEU A 125 -16.34 27.38 -4.00
N ALA A 126 -15.24 27.67 -3.31
CA ALA A 126 -13.89 27.59 -3.89
C ALA A 126 -13.36 26.14 -4.01
N GLY A 127 -13.57 25.34 -2.97
CA GLY A 127 -12.98 24.02 -2.74
C GLY A 127 -13.96 22.86 -2.94
N ALA A 128 -13.65 21.73 -2.29
CA ALA A 128 -14.30 20.45 -2.51
C ALA A 128 -15.80 20.43 -2.13
N GLN A 129 -16.59 19.69 -2.91
CA GLN A 129 -17.99 19.39 -2.66
C GLN A 129 -18.14 17.90 -2.32
N ALA A 130 -18.60 17.59 -1.10
CA ALA A 130 -18.66 16.22 -0.62
C ALA A 130 -20.09 15.72 -0.42
N LEU A 131 -20.32 14.43 -0.65
CA LEU A 131 -21.53 13.71 -0.25
C LEU A 131 -21.17 12.51 0.61
N SER A 132 -22.03 12.18 1.56
CA SER A 132 -21.84 11.08 2.50
C SER A 132 -22.93 10.03 2.34
N SER A 133 -22.61 8.78 2.72
CA SER A 133 -23.52 7.63 2.64
C SER A 133 -24.14 7.45 1.25
N PHE A 134 -23.33 7.63 0.21
CA PHE A 134 -23.78 7.68 -1.17
C PHE A 134 -24.40 6.35 -1.63
N ASP A 135 -23.77 5.23 -1.27
CA ASP A 135 -24.28 3.88 -1.52
C ASP A 135 -25.56 3.60 -0.73
N THR A 136 -25.59 3.93 0.56
CA THR A 136 -26.76 3.70 1.42
C THR A 136 -27.99 4.45 0.92
N TYR A 137 -27.88 5.74 0.61
CA TYR A 137 -29.03 6.56 0.20
C TYR A 137 -29.58 6.20 -1.19
N LEU A 138 -28.72 5.71 -2.10
CA LEU A 138 -29.13 5.40 -3.47
C LEU A 138 -29.55 3.93 -3.69
N ALA A 139 -29.12 3.02 -2.82
CA ALA A 139 -29.47 1.60 -2.90
C ALA A 139 -30.98 1.32 -3.04
N PRO A 140 -31.89 2.01 -2.33
CA PRO A 140 -33.32 1.73 -2.45
C PRO A 140 -33.92 1.93 -3.84
N PHE A 141 -33.34 2.83 -4.65
CA PHE A 141 -33.81 3.06 -6.02
C PHE A 141 -33.61 1.85 -6.93
N ILE A 142 -32.59 1.01 -6.67
CA ILE A 142 -32.32 -0.19 -7.47
C ILE A 142 -33.48 -1.18 -7.36
N ARG A 143 -33.92 -1.46 -6.13
CA ARG A 143 -35.06 -2.34 -5.88
C ARG A 143 -36.37 -1.71 -6.33
N HIS A 144 -36.55 -0.40 -6.11
CA HIS A 144 -37.74 0.33 -6.53
C HIS A 144 -37.97 0.25 -8.05
N ASP A 145 -36.90 0.43 -8.82
CA ASP A 145 -36.92 0.40 -10.28
C ASP A 145 -36.76 -1.04 -10.84
N ASN A 146 -36.56 -2.04 -9.99
CA ASN A 146 -36.27 -3.43 -10.34
C ASN A 146 -35.11 -3.55 -11.35
N LEU A 147 -34.00 -2.87 -11.07
CA LEU A 147 -32.90 -2.73 -12.03
C LEU A 147 -31.99 -3.98 -12.04
N PRO A 148 -31.67 -4.52 -13.22
CA PRO A 148 -30.58 -5.47 -13.34
C PRO A 148 -29.22 -4.77 -13.17
N TYR A 149 -28.20 -5.52 -12.79
CA TYR A 149 -26.83 -5.01 -12.62
C TYR A 149 -26.32 -4.21 -13.83
N SER A 150 -26.65 -4.64 -15.05
CA SER A 150 -26.24 -3.95 -16.28
C SER A 150 -26.72 -2.51 -16.37
N ASP A 151 -27.89 -2.19 -15.81
CA ASP A 151 -28.42 -0.84 -15.84
C ASP A 151 -27.86 0.02 -14.70
N VAL A 152 -27.66 -0.58 -13.52
CA VAL A 152 -26.93 0.07 -12.42
C VAL A 152 -25.52 0.46 -12.87
N PHE A 153 -24.81 -0.45 -13.55
CA PHE A 153 -23.49 -0.17 -14.12
C PHE A 153 -23.52 1.02 -15.09
N LYS A 154 -24.46 1.05 -16.04
CA LYS A 154 -24.60 2.16 -17.01
C LYS A 154 -24.87 3.50 -16.31
N TYR A 155 -25.75 3.52 -15.31
CA TYR A 155 -26.09 4.75 -14.60
C TYR A 155 -24.92 5.26 -13.76
N VAL A 156 -24.20 4.37 -13.07
CA VAL A 156 -22.99 4.74 -12.33
C VAL A 156 -21.88 5.20 -13.28
N GLN A 157 -21.71 4.55 -14.43
CA GLN A 157 -20.78 4.99 -15.48
C GLN A 157 -21.11 6.41 -15.96
N SER A 158 -22.38 6.68 -16.28
CA SER A 158 -22.84 8.01 -16.70
C SER A 158 -22.59 9.07 -15.63
N PHE A 159 -22.76 8.71 -14.35
CA PHE A 159 -22.49 9.59 -13.22
C PHE A 159 -20.99 9.94 -13.12
N VAL A 160 -20.11 8.93 -13.12
CA VAL A 160 -18.65 9.13 -13.02
C VAL A 160 -18.13 9.93 -14.22
N TYR A 161 -18.57 9.61 -15.44
CA TYR A 161 -18.15 10.34 -16.64
C TYR A 161 -18.54 11.81 -16.55
N SER A 162 -19.80 12.09 -16.16
CA SER A 162 -20.30 13.46 -16.01
C SER A 162 -19.47 14.29 -15.03
N LEU A 163 -19.04 13.71 -13.91
CA LEU A 163 -18.22 14.41 -12.91
C LEU A 163 -16.77 14.65 -13.34
N ASN A 164 -16.28 14.00 -14.40
CA ASN A 164 -14.93 14.24 -14.92
C ASN A 164 -14.91 15.14 -16.18
N VAL A 165 -16.08 15.59 -16.67
CA VAL A 165 -16.12 16.55 -17.78
C VAL A 165 -15.73 17.95 -17.26
N PRO A 166 -14.74 18.62 -17.86
CA PRO A 166 -14.23 19.91 -17.37
C PRO A 166 -15.12 21.07 -17.80
N THR A 167 -16.28 21.23 -17.15
CA THR A 167 -17.24 22.31 -17.45
C THR A 167 -17.17 23.50 -16.49
N ARG A 168 -16.33 23.43 -15.44
CA ARG A 168 -16.09 24.54 -14.49
C ARG A 168 -15.21 25.62 -15.11
N SER A 169 -15.40 26.87 -14.68
CA SER A 169 -14.43 27.96 -14.86
C SER A 169 -13.02 27.49 -14.53
N GLY A 170 -12.07 27.71 -15.45
CA GLY A 170 -10.72 27.15 -15.38
C GLY A 170 -10.46 25.94 -16.25
N PHE A 171 -11.47 25.43 -16.97
CA PHE A 171 -11.41 24.16 -17.70
C PHE A 171 -11.07 22.99 -16.77
N GLN A 172 -11.77 22.93 -15.64
CA GLN A 172 -11.58 21.94 -14.59
C GLN A 172 -12.85 21.11 -14.40
N ALA A 173 -12.68 19.86 -13.96
CA ALA A 173 -13.76 19.08 -13.37
C ALA A 173 -14.06 19.59 -11.95
N PRO A 174 -15.30 19.45 -11.45
CA PRO A 174 -15.65 19.83 -10.09
C PRO A 174 -14.91 18.93 -9.10
N PHE A 175 -14.38 19.54 -8.04
CA PHE A 175 -13.63 18.79 -7.03
C PHE A 175 -14.63 18.09 -6.12
N THR A 176 -14.93 16.83 -6.41
CA THR A 176 -15.99 16.09 -5.74
C THR A 176 -15.46 14.91 -4.94
N ASN A 177 -16.06 14.66 -3.79
CA ASN A 177 -15.76 13.52 -2.94
C ASN A 177 -17.06 12.80 -2.56
N ILE A 178 -17.04 11.47 -2.57
CA ILE A 178 -18.15 10.66 -2.06
C ILE A 178 -17.64 9.72 -0.97
N SER A 179 -18.43 9.58 0.09
CA SER A 179 -18.19 8.58 1.12
C SER A 179 -19.16 7.42 0.96
N LEU A 180 -18.62 6.21 1.08
CA LEU A 180 -19.30 4.94 0.86
C LEU A 180 -19.18 4.10 2.14
N ASP A 181 -20.31 3.59 2.62
CA ASP A 181 -20.40 2.97 3.94
C ASP A 181 -20.01 1.49 3.94
N LEU A 182 -20.08 0.81 2.78
CA LEU A 182 -20.00 -0.67 2.62
C LEU A 182 -21.16 -1.40 3.30
N ILE A 183 -21.38 -1.14 4.57
CA ILE A 183 -22.42 -1.73 5.41
C ILE A 183 -23.34 -0.61 5.86
N CYS A 184 -24.65 -0.85 5.83
CA CYS A 184 -25.62 0.14 6.30
C CYS A 184 -25.24 0.64 7.71
N PRO A 185 -24.96 1.94 7.89
CA PRO A 185 -24.52 2.46 9.18
C PRO A 185 -25.67 2.45 10.19
N LYS A 186 -25.35 2.21 11.46
CA LYS A 186 -26.33 2.15 12.57
C LYS A 186 -27.21 3.40 12.67
N THR A 187 -26.71 4.54 12.22
CA THR A 187 -27.43 5.81 12.21
C THR A 187 -28.59 5.82 11.19
N LEU A 188 -28.49 5.06 10.11
CA LEU A 188 -29.48 4.96 9.02
C LEU A 188 -30.29 3.67 9.07
N GLU A 189 -29.83 2.63 9.78
CA GLU A 189 -30.43 1.29 9.77
C GLU A 189 -31.95 1.29 10.09
N GLN A 190 -32.40 2.13 11.02
CA GLN A 190 -33.81 2.24 11.46
C GLN A 190 -34.59 3.37 10.76
N GLN A 191 -33.97 4.06 9.79
CA GLN A 191 -34.63 5.14 9.07
C GLN A 191 -35.37 4.60 7.86
N ALA A 192 -36.55 5.15 7.60
CA ALA A 192 -37.32 4.85 6.41
C ALA A 192 -36.59 5.33 5.15
N ILE A 193 -36.59 4.51 4.09
CA ILE A 193 -36.04 4.91 2.81
C ILE A 193 -36.80 6.10 2.22
N ILE A 194 -36.15 6.89 1.38
CA ILE A 194 -36.75 8.09 0.76
C ILE A 194 -36.85 7.88 -0.75
N ILE A 195 -38.07 7.90 -1.27
CA ILE A 195 -38.34 7.83 -2.72
C ILE A 195 -39.35 8.92 -3.08
N GLY A 196 -39.04 9.74 -4.09
CA GLY A 196 -39.95 10.79 -4.56
C GLY A 196 -40.28 11.83 -3.50
N GLY A 197 -39.34 12.13 -2.60
CA GLY A 197 -39.50 13.12 -1.54
C GLY A 197 -40.30 12.66 -0.33
N LYS A 198 -40.57 11.36 -0.21
CA LYS A 198 -41.40 10.80 0.87
C LYS A 198 -40.72 9.61 1.55
N PRO A 199 -40.79 9.51 2.89
CA PRO A 199 -40.37 8.31 3.59
C PRO A 199 -41.31 7.14 3.23
N HIS A 200 -40.75 5.94 3.05
CA HIS A 200 -41.53 4.73 2.83
C HIS A 200 -42.19 4.27 4.13
N PRO A 201 -43.44 3.75 4.11
CA PRO A 201 -44.16 3.41 5.33
C PRO A 201 -43.53 2.26 6.14
N THR A 202 -42.81 1.35 5.49
CA THR A 202 -42.36 0.09 6.14
C THR A 202 -40.93 -0.35 5.82
N LEU A 203 -40.28 0.24 4.80
CA LEU A 203 -38.97 -0.25 4.34
C LEU A 203 -37.90 0.67 4.90
N LEU A 204 -36.87 0.06 5.46
CA LEU A 204 -35.78 0.73 6.14
C LEU A 204 -34.49 0.60 5.33
N TYR A 205 -33.52 1.49 5.52
CA TYR A 205 -32.23 1.38 4.80
C TYR A 205 -31.49 0.07 5.09
N SER A 206 -31.69 -0.53 6.27
CA SER A 206 -31.12 -1.83 6.63
C SER A 206 -31.59 -2.99 5.73
N ASP A 207 -32.70 -2.84 5.00
CA ASP A 207 -33.25 -3.88 4.12
C ASP A 207 -32.51 -3.98 2.75
N PHE A 208 -31.55 -3.10 2.45
CA PHE A 208 -31.01 -2.88 1.09
C PHE A 208 -29.51 -3.18 0.94
N GLN A 209 -28.95 -4.06 1.77
CA GLN A 209 -27.52 -4.39 1.71
C GLN A 209 -27.09 -4.95 0.33
N ASP A 210 -27.89 -5.79 -0.30
CA ASP A 210 -27.55 -6.38 -1.61
C ASP A 210 -27.50 -5.31 -2.73
N GLU A 211 -28.38 -4.29 -2.66
CA GLU A 211 -28.35 -3.15 -3.57
C GLU A 211 -27.18 -2.20 -3.28
N MET A 212 -26.79 -2.01 -2.01
CA MET A 212 -25.56 -1.29 -1.66
C MET A 212 -24.33 -1.98 -2.26
N ASP A 213 -24.24 -3.30 -2.14
CA ASP A 213 -23.16 -4.10 -2.73
C ASP A 213 -23.14 -3.93 -4.26
N MET A 214 -24.31 -3.84 -4.89
CA MET A 214 -24.46 -3.63 -6.33
C MET A 214 -23.90 -2.26 -6.78
N ILE A 215 -24.19 -1.18 -6.04
CA ILE A 215 -23.63 0.16 -6.31
C ILE A 215 -22.12 0.15 -6.17
N ASN A 216 -21.62 -0.43 -5.08
CA ASN A 216 -20.19 -0.49 -4.79
C ASN A 216 -19.42 -1.29 -5.85
N LYS A 217 -19.97 -2.43 -6.28
CA LYS A 217 -19.42 -3.21 -7.37
C LYS A 217 -19.39 -2.41 -8.68
N ALA A 218 -20.51 -1.81 -9.07
CA ALA A 218 -20.62 -1.01 -10.28
C ALA A 218 -19.63 0.16 -10.28
N PHE A 219 -19.52 0.89 -9.16
CA PHE A 219 -18.60 2.01 -9.02
C PHE A 219 -17.15 1.56 -9.15
N ALA A 220 -16.74 0.50 -8.46
CA ALA A 220 -15.39 -0.02 -8.54
C ALA A 220 -15.03 -0.50 -9.95
N GLU A 221 -15.94 -1.22 -10.63
CA GLU A 221 -15.71 -1.69 -12.01
C GLU A 221 -15.59 -0.52 -13.01
N VAL A 222 -16.39 0.54 -12.87
CA VAL A 222 -16.27 1.76 -13.69
C VAL A 222 -14.90 2.41 -13.48
N MET A 223 -14.46 2.55 -12.23
CA MET A 223 -13.15 3.12 -11.90
C MET A 223 -11.99 2.25 -12.42
N ILE A 224 -12.12 0.92 -12.41
CA ILE A 224 -11.13 -0.02 -12.97
C ILE A 224 -11.02 0.12 -14.50
N GLN A 225 -12.16 0.26 -15.18
CA GLN A 225 -12.20 0.42 -16.65
C GLN A 225 -11.51 1.70 -17.10
N GLY A 226 -11.69 2.79 -16.36
CA GLY A 226 -11.15 4.10 -16.73
C GLY A 226 -11.95 4.79 -17.85
N ASP A 227 -11.42 5.90 -18.35
CA ASP A 227 -12.04 6.68 -19.44
C ASP A 227 -11.97 5.96 -20.79
N GLY A 228 -12.46 6.60 -21.86
CA GLY A 228 -12.42 6.04 -23.21
C GLY A 228 -11.02 5.73 -23.77
N ASN A 229 -9.96 6.21 -23.11
CA ASN A 229 -8.56 5.91 -23.42
C ASN A 229 -7.91 4.97 -22.37
N GLY A 230 -8.69 4.49 -21.39
CA GLY A 230 -8.20 3.68 -20.28
C GLY A 230 -7.46 4.46 -19.19
N ASN A 231 -7.57 5.80 -19.15
CA ASN A 231 -7.01 6.60 -18.06
C ASN A 231 -7.86 6.48 -16.79
N ILE A 232 -7.23 6.63 -15.63
CA ILE A 232 -7.95 6.69 -14.36
C ILE A 232 -8.85 7.95 -14.28
N PHE A 233 -10.03 7.81 -13.67
CA PHE A 233 -10.83 8.97 -13.27
C PHE A 233 -10.24 9.66 -12.04
N THR A 234 -10.25 10.99 -12.04
CA THR A 234 -9.80 11.77 -10.89
C THR A 234 -10.91 11.97 -9.87
N PHE A 235 -12.15 12.13 -10.35
CA PHE A 235 -13.33 12.42 -9.55
C PHE A 235 -14.47 11.42 -9.78
N PRO A 236 -15.46 11.32 -8.89
CA PRO A 236 -15.35 11.78 -7.50
C PRO A 236 -14.26 10.99 -6.78
N ILE A 237 -13.59 11.61 -5.81
CA ILE A 237 -12.66 10.90 -4.93
C ILE A 237 -13.50 10.00 -4.01
N PRO A 238 -13.34 8.66 -4.07
CA PRO A 238 -14.10 7.77 -3.22
C PRO A 238 -13.39 7.57 -1.89
N THR A 239 -14.14 7.64 -0.79
CA THR A 239 -13.70 7.29 0.55
C THR A 239 -14.58 6.17 1.10
N TYR A 240 -13.98 5.04 1.46
CA TYR A 240 -14.69 3.92 2.07
C TYR A 240 -14.50 3.89 3.57
N ASN A 241 -15.61 3.76 4.29
CA ASN A 241 -15.64 3.66 5.75
C ASN A 241 -15.38 2.21 6.18
N LEU A 242 -14.31 1.97 6.93
CA LEU A 242 -13.96 0.64 7.43
C LEU A 242 -14.39 0.50 8.90
N TYR A 243 -15.39 -0.35 9.15
CA TYR A 243 -15.93 -0.58 10.49
C TYR A 243 -15.38 -1.85 11.15
N LYS A 244 -15.44 -1.90 12.49
CA LYS A 244 -15.18 -3.13 13.26
C LYS A 244 -16.14 -4.25 12.83
N GLY A 245 -15.60 -5.44 12.58
CA GLY A 245 -16.40 -6.61 12.18
C GLY A 245 -16.63 -6.76 10.68
N LEU A 246 -15.98 -5.96 9.83
CA LEU A 246 -15.98 -6.15 8.38
C LEU A 246 -15.50 -7.56 8.00
N ASP A 247 -16.26 -8.26 7.17
CA ASP A 247 -15.84 -9.53 6.58
C ASP A 247 -14.88 -9.29 5.41
N TRP A 248 -13.58 -9.34 5.70
CA TRP A 248 -12.51 -9.11 4.74
C TRP A 248 -12.44 -10.18 3.64
N GLU A 249 -12.87 -11.41 3.90
CA GLU A 249 -12.80 -12.52 2.92
C GLU A 249 -14.04 -12.56 2.01
N SER A 250 -15.01 -11.68 2.24
CA SER A 250 -16.24 -11.64 1.46
C SER A 250 -15.95 -11.29 -0.01
N PRO A 251 -16.48 -12.08 -0.98
CA PRO A 251 -16.34 -11.77 -2.41
C PRO A 251 -17.08 -10.49 -2.80
N ARG A 252 -17.96 -9.94 -1.95
CA ARG A 252 -18.69 -8.68 -2.16
C ARG A 252 -17.76 -7.51 -2.44
N TRP A 253 -16.56 -7.52 -1.85
CA TRP A 253 -15.60 -6.41 -1.87
C TRP A 253 -14.44 -6.62 -2.86
N GLU A 254 -14.42 -7.73 -3.59
CA GLU A 254 -13.31 -8.09 -4.49
C GLU A 254 -12.98 -6.98 -5.50
N SER A 255 -14.01 -6.38 -6.12
CA SER A 255 -13.84 -5.29 -7.08
C SER A 255 -13.22 -4.04 -6.45
N ILE A 256 -13.53 -3.74 -5.19
CA ILE A 256 -12.97 -2.60 -4.45
C ILE A 256 -11.49 -2.84 -4.17
N TRP A 257 -11.13 -4.06 -3.76
CA TRP A 257 -9.74 -4.44 -3.52
C TRP A 257 -8.92 -4.50 -4.81
N GLU A 258 -9.53 -4.94 -5.92
CA GLU A 258 -8.90 -4.94 -7.25
C GLU A 258 -8.65 -3.52 -7.75
N MET A 259 -9.63 -2.62 -7.57
CA MET A 259 -9.49 -1.19 -7.83
C MET A 259 -8.35 -0.59 -6.98
N THR A 260 -8.27 -0.98 -5.71
CA THR A 260 -7.22 -0.56 -4.77
C THR A 260 -5.84 -1.07 -5.19
N ALA A 261 -5.73 -2.33 -5.60
CA ALA A 261 -4.46 -2.91 -6.06
C ALA A 261 -3.97 -2.21 -7.34
N LYS A 262 -4.88 -1.97 -8.30
CA LYS A 262 -4.56 -1.39 -9.61
C LYS A 262 -4.15 0.07 -9.53
N TYR A 263 -4.95 0.86 -8.84
CA TYR A 263 -4.92 2.31 -8.90
C TYR A 263 -4.73 2.96 -7.53
N GLY A 264 -4.78 2.24 -6.41
CA GLY A 264 -4.70 2.86 -5.09
C GLY A 264 -5.86 3.82 -4.76
N VAL A 265 -6.94 3.77 -5.54
CA VAL A 265 -8.25 4.30 -5.14
C VAL A 265 -9.00 3.12 -4.53
N PRO A 266 -9.64 3.29 -3.37
CA PRO A 266 -10.12 4.53 -2.77
C PRO A 266 -9.24 5.04 -1.62
N TYR A 267 -9.74 6.07 -0.93
CA TYR A 267 -9.33 6.40 0.43
C TYR A 267 -10.03 5.47 1.41
N PHE A 268 -9.39 5.17 2.54
CA PHE A 268 -10.00 4.40 3.62
C PHE A 268 -10.05 5.21 4.90
N ALA A 269 -11.25 5.37 5.45
CA ALA A 269 -11.47 5.95 6.77
C ALA A 269 -11.46 4.83 7.82
N ASN A 270 -10.57 4.92 8.80
CA ASN A 270 -10.31 3.87 9.78
C ASN A 270 -11.22 3.99 11.00
N PHE A 271 -12.46 3.49 10.94
CA PHE A 271 -13.34 3.39 12.12
C PHE A 271 -13.06 2.11 12.96
N ILE A 272 -11.97 1.38 12.66
CA ILE A 272 -11.59 0.16 13.39
C ILE A 272 -10.79 0.53 14.63
N ASN A 273 -9.75 1.35 14.48
CA ASN A 273 -8.81 1.60 15.58
C ASN A 273 -8.50 3.09 15.81
N SER A 274 -9.05 4.02 15.03
CA SER A 274 -8.79 5.45 15.23
C SER A 274 -9.80 6.12 16.18
N ASP A 275 -9.54 7.38 16.51
CA ASP A 275 -10.43 8.25 17.30
C ASP A 275 -11.66 8.73 16.50
N LEU A 276 -11.84 8.32 15.24
CA LEU A 276 -13.02 8.64 14.44
C LEU A 276 -14.26 7.94 15.03
N ASN A 277 -15.30 8.72 15.34
CA ASN A 277 -16.57 8.22 15.83
C ASN A 277 -17.67 8.29 14.75
N PRO A 278 -18.34 7.18 14.38
CA PRO A 278 -19.48 7.20 13.46
C PRO A 278 -20.66 8.06 13.92
N GLU A 279 -20.79 8.34 15.22
CA GLU A 279 -21.87 9.19 15.75
C GLU A 279 -21.62 10.69 15.50
N ASP A 280 -20.34 11.11 15.34
CA ASP A 280 -19.97 12.50 15.03
C ASP A 280 -20.46 12.90 13.63
N PHE A 281 -20.62 11.93 12.71
CA PHE A 281 -21.23 12.15 11.40
C PHE A 281 -22.66 12.72 11.48
N ARG A 282 -23.43 12.37 12.52
CA ARG A 282 -24.85 12.75 12.67
C ARG A 282 -25.05 13.94 13.59
N SER A 283 -24.25 14.08 14.65
CA SER A 283 -24.34 15.22 15.57
C SER A 283 -24.20 16.55 14.82
N MET A 284 -23.34 16.55 13.79
CA MET A 284 -23.05 17.62 12.84
C MET A 284 -24.25 18.05 11.95
N CYS A 285 -25.12 17.11 11.56
CA CYS A 285 -26.22 17.34 10.62
C CYS A 285 -27.51 17.81 11.32
N CYS A 286 -27.90 17.20 12.45
CA CYS A 286 -29.26 17.36 12.98
C CYS A 286 -29.38 18.08 14.35
N ARG A 287 -28.35 18.08 15.23
CA ARG A 287 -28.55 18.40 16.67
C ARG A 287 -27.33 19.05 17.34
N LEU A 288 -26.82 20.13 16.78
CA LEU A 288 -25.56 20.68 17.28
C LEU A 288 -25.73 21.72 18.42
N ARG A 289 -25.36 21.32 19.64
CA ARG A 289 -24.51 22.13 20.53
C ARG A 289 -23.25 21.31 20.77
N LEU A 290 -22.25 21.46 19.90
CA LEU A 290 -20.93 20.90 20.20
C LEU A 290 -20.39 21.61 21.44
N ASP A 291 -19.77 20.83 22.33
CA ASP A 291 -19.08 21.36 23.48
C ASP A 291 -17.89 22.19 22.99
N LEU A 292 -18.00 23.52 23.07
CA LEU A 292 -16.96 24.44 22.64
C LEU A 292 -15.70 24.35 23.51
N THR A 293 -15.79 23.72 24.68
CA THR A 293 -14.62 23.44 25.54
C THR A 293 -13.75 22.31 25.01
N LYS A 294 -14.08 21.68 23.88
CA LYS A 294 -13.26 20.65 23.24
C LYS A 294 -13.11 20.90 21.75
N LEU A 295 -11.95 20.58 21.20
CA LEU A 295 -11.77 20.53 19.75
C LEU A 295 -12.39 19.25 19.22
N HIS A 296 -13.34 19.39 18.29
CA HIS A 296 -14.01 18.26 17.66
C HIS A 296 -13.28 17.87 16.37
N CYS A 297 -13.27 16.58 16.07
CA CYS A 297 -12.67 16.07 14.84
C CYS A 297 -13.60 16.30 13.65
N ARG A 298 -13.09 16.93 12.57
CA ARG A 298 -13.82 17.05 11.31
C ARG A 298 -13.77 15.72 10.56
N VAL A 299 -14.90 15.03 10.49
CA VAL A 299 -14.99 13.73 9.80
C VAL A 299 -15.15 13.94 8.28
N GLY A 300 -14.40 13.15 7.50
CA GLY A 300 -14.33 13.18 6.03
C GLY A 300 -12.91 13.32 5.49
N GLY A 301 -11.91 13.54 6.35
CA GLY A 301 -10.51 13.64 5.96
C GLY A 301 -10.18 14.99 5.32
N GLN A 302 -9.14 15.00 4.47
CA GLN A 302 -8.63 16.21 3.84
C GLN A 302 -9.52 16.74 2.71
N TYR A 303 -10.24 15.85 2.03
CA TYR A 303 -11.06 16.16 0.84
C TYR A 303 -12.55 15.82 0.99
N GLY A 304 -12.94 15.19 2.09
CA GLY A 304 -14.34 14.93 2.44
C GLY A 304 -14.79 15.76 3.65
N ALA A 305 -16.08 16.07 3.69
CA ALA A 305 -16.72 16.72 4.82
C ALA A 305 -18.06 16.03 5.10
N SER A 306 -18.44 15.97 6.38
CA SER A 306 -19.74 15.46 6.81
C SER A 306 -20.89 16.35 6.31
N PRO A 307 -22.13 15.83 6.21
CA PRO A 307 -23.26 16.61 5.69
C PRO A 307 -23.48 17.93 6.45
N LEU A 308 -23.70 19.01 5.71
CA LEU A 308 -23.96 20.36 6.21
C LEU A 308 -22.82 20.93 7.09
N THR A 309 -21.59 20.47 6.84
CA THR A 309 -20.36 20.98 7.46
C THR A 309 -19.31 21.26 6.41
N GLY A 310 -18.23 21.93 6.78
CA GLY A 310 -17.13 22.20 5.86
C GLY A 310 -16.13 23.15 6.47
N SER A 311 -15.51 23.98 5.65
CA SER A 311 -14.62 25.04 6.13
C SER A 311 -14.98 26.37 5.49
N ILE A 312 -15.00 27.43 6.30
CA ILE A 312 -15.23 28.80 5.83
C ILE A 312 -14.00 29.33 5.09
N GLY A 313 -12.82 28.85 5.48
CA GLY A 313 -11.53 29.26 4.96
C GLY A 313 -10.40 28.50 5.63
N VAL A 314 -9.28 28.40 4.92
CA VAL A 314 -8.06 27.74 5.40
C VAL A 314 -6.93 28.77 5.41
N VAL A 315 -6.19 28.82 6.51
CA VAL A 315 -4.92 29.56 6.61
C VAL A 315 -3.83 28.61 7.04
N THR A 316 -2.80 28.43 6.21
CA THR A 316 -1.67 27.54 6.50
C THR A 316 -0.48 28.33 7.05
N LEU A 317 -0.03 27.98 8.24
CA LEU A 317 1.15 28.58 8.87
C LEU A 317 2.43 28.10 8.20
N ASN A 318 3.36 29.04 7.95
CA ASN A 318 4.67 28.75 7.40
C ASN A 318 5.68 28.55 8.54
N LEU A 319 5.77 27.33 9.06
CA LEU A 319 6.61 27.04 10.22
C LEU A 319 8.11 27.33 10.00
N PRO A 320 8.70 27.04 8.82
CA PRO A 320 10.09 27.42 8.54
C PRO A 320 10.36 28.92 8.67
N ASN A 321 9.47 29.77 8.14
CA ASN A 321 9.61 31.22 8.25
C ASN A 321 9.63 31.69 9.72
N LEU A 322 8.75 31.13 10.55
CA LEU A 322 8.71 31.45 11.98
C LEU A 322 10.00 30.97 12.69
N ALA A 323 10.52 29.80 12.32
CA ALA A 323 11.79 29.29 12.84
C ALA A 323 12.99 30.15 12.41
N TYR A 324 13.02 30.66 11.17
CA TYR A 324 14.10 31.55 10.73
C TYR A 324 14.11 32.88 11.51
N ARG A 325 12.93 33.37 11.91
CA ARG A 325 12.79 34.59 12.74
C ARG A 325 13.23 34.37 14.18
N SER A 326 13.12 33.15 14.69
CA SER A 326 13.46 32.85 16.08
C SER A 326 14.96 32.74 16.34
N ASN A 327 15.78 32.64 15.29
CA ASN A 327 17.24 32.46 15.37
C ASN A 327 17.65 31.31 16.32
N GLY A 328 16.91 30.20 16.29
CA GLY A 328 17.19 29.01 17.11
C GLY A 328 16.60 29.05 18.53
N SER A 329 15.92 30.12 18.94
CA SER A 329 15.24 30.19 20.23
C SER A 329 13.85 29.57 20.17
N LYS A 330 13.59 28.58 21.04
CA LYS A 330 12.26 27.95 21.20
C LYS A 330 11.21 28.95 21.68
N ASP A 331 11.55 29.77 22.67
CA ASP A 331 10.62 30.75 23.26
C ASP A 331 10.19 31.80 22.23
N VAL A 332 11.15 32.27 21.41
CA VAL A 332 10.85 33.21 20.34
C VAL A 332 10.01 32.54 19.25
N PHE A 333 10.29 31.28 18.91
CA PHE A 333 9.47 30.53 17.94
C PHE A 333 8.01 30.42 18.39
N PHE A 334 7.75 30.04 19.65
CA PHE A 334 6.39 29.98 20.17
C PHE A 334 5.71 31.34 20.28
N ALA A 335 6.45 32.41 20.60
CA ALA A 335 5.92 33.77 20.59
C ALA A 335 5.51 34.21 19.17
N GLU A 336 6.35 33.94 18.17
CA GLU A 336 6.06 34.24 16.76
C GLU A 336 4.88 33.40 16.24
N LEU A 337 4.78 32.13 16.66
CA LEU A 337 3.67 31.25 16.35
C LEU A 337 2.36 31.75 16.97
N ALA A 338 2.36 32.17 18.24
CA ALA A 338 1.20 32.74 18.90
C ALA A 338 0.69 34.01 18.21
N ALA A 339 1.61 34.93 17.88
CA ALA A 339 1.28 36.16 17.17
C ALA A 339 0.68 35.86 15.79
N THR A 340 1.28 34.91 15.06
CA THR A 340 0.82 34.50 13.73
C THR A 340 -0.56 33.82 13.78
N LEU A 341 -0.80 32.96 14.79
CA LEU A 341 -2.09 32.31 15.03
C LEU A 341 -3.22 33.32 15.29
N ARG A 342 -2.95 34.36 16.10
CA ARG A 342 -3.93 35.43 16.34
C ARG A 342 -4.34 36.14 15.05
N VAL A 343 -3.37 36.51 14.22
CA VAL A 343 -3.67 37.20 12.94
C VAL A 343 -4.37 36.26 11.96
N ALA A 344 -4.01 34.97 11.94
CA ALA A 344 -4.71 33.96 11.16
C ALA A 344 -6.19 33.81 11.58
N LYS A 345 -6.46 33.76 12.90
CA LYS A 345 -7.81 33.78 13.48
C LYS A 345 -8.61 34.97 12.98
N GLU A 346 -8.07 36.18 13.11
CA GLU A 346 -8.74 37.42 12.68
C GLU A 346 -9.09 37.40 11.19
N SER A 347 -8.21 36.88 10.34
CA SER A 347 -8.49 36.74 8.90
C SER A 347 -9.65 35.79 8.60
N LEU A 348 -9.78 34.69 9.35
CA LEU A 348 -10.85 33.71 9.20
C LEU A 348 -12.19 34.26 9.71
N GLU A 349 -12.19 34.97 10.85
CA GLU A 349 -13.39 35.60 11.41
C GLU A 349 -13.90 36.74 10.50
N ILE A 350 -13.00 37.55 9.93
CA ILE A 350 -13.39 38.55 8.92
C ILE A 350 -14.00 37.87 7.70
N LYS A 351 -13.38 36.80 7.18
CA LYS A 351 -13.90 36.06 6.04
C LYS A 351 -15.30 35.50 6.33
N ARG A 352 -15.50 34.89 7.51
CA ARG A 352 -16.80 34.35 7.95
C ARG A 352 -17.87 35.42 7.97
N ARG A 353 -17.58 36.58 8.57
CA ARG A 353 -18.52 37.71 8.60
C ARG A 353 -18.91 38.15 7.19
N ILE A 354 -17.93 38.41 6.32
CA ILE A 354 -18.17 38.91 4.95
C ILE A 354 -18.98 37.90 4.13
N VAL A 355 -18.64 36.61 4.18
CA VAL A 355 -19.37 35.57 3.45
C VAL A 355 -20.80 35.42 3.98
N ASN A 356 -21.01 35.53 5.29
CA ASN A 356 -22.35 35.45 5.87
C ASN A 356 -23.22 36.68 5.54
N GLU A 357 -22.66 37.89 5.61
CA GLU A 357 -23.34 39.14 5.26
C GLU A 357 -23.74 39.20 3.79
N ASN A 358 -22.97 38.55 2.90
CA ASN A 358 -23.21 38.52 1.46
C ASN A 358 -23.84 37.19 0.99
N SER A 359 -24.60 36.52 1.86
CA SER A 359 -25.20 35.20 1.57
C SER A 359 -26.11 35.16 0.33
N GLU A 360 -26.67 36.29 -0.10
CA GLU A 360 -27.45 36.42 -1.34
C GLU A 360 -26.63 36.13 -2.61
N LEU A 361 -25.29 36.20 -2.53
CA LEU A 361 -24.39 35.81 -3.62
C LEU A 361 -24.31 34.29 -3.83
N TYR A 362 -24.77 33.49 -2.85
CA TYR A 362 -24.73 32.03 -2.87
C TYR A 362 -26.15 31.45 -2.73
N PRO A 363 -27.07 31.76 -3.67
CA PRO A 363 -28.49 31.45 -3.51
C PRO A 363 -28.78 29.95 -3.38
N TYR A 364 -28.00 29.07 -4.01
CA TYR A 364 -28.19 27.62 -3.84
C TYR A 364 -27.65 27.16 -2.48
N ALA A 365 -26.45 27.55 -2.09
CA ALA A 365 -25.90 27.21 -0.78
C ALA A 365 -26.80 27.72 0.36
N ALA A 366 -27.31 28.95 0.25
CA ALA A 366 -28.26 29.54 1.19
C ALA A 366 -29.56 28.74 1.30
N HIS A 367 -30.07 28.19 0.19
CA HIS A 367 -31.25 27.33 0.20
C HIS A 367 -31.02 26.05 1.00
N TYR A 368 -29.96 25.29 0.69
CA TYR A 368 -29.68 24.02 1.39
C TYR A 368 -29.15 24.20 2.82
N LEU A 369 -28.69 25.41 3.19
CA LEU A 369 -28.29 25.76 4.56
C LEU A 369 -29.39 26.52 5.32
N ALA A 370 -30.60 26.67 4.75
CA ALA A 370 -31.68 27.47 5.35
C ALA A 370 -32.09 26.95 6.73
N ALA A 371 -32.21 25.62 6.90
CA ALA A 371 -32.53 25.01 8.19
C ALA A 371 -31.47 25.31 9.27
N THR A 372 -30.19 25.36 8.88
CA THR A 372 -29.11 25.77 9.78
C THR A 372 -29.29 27.22 10.22
N LYS A 373 -29.51 28.14 9.27
CA LYS A 373 -29.75 29.55 9.58
C LYS A 373 -30.97 29.77 10.47
N GLU A 374 -32.08 29.08 10.21
CA GLU A 374 -33.28 29.20 11.04
C GLU A 374 -33.01 28.81 12.50
N ARG A 375 -32.17 27.80 12.71
CA ARG A 375 -31.80 27.30 14.05
C ARG A 375 -30.72 28.15 14.75
N THR A 376 -29.70 28.60 14.03
CA THR A 376 -28.48 29.18 14.63
C THR A 376 -28.28 30.66 14.32
N GLY A 377 -29.07 31.24 13.41
CA GLY A 377 -28.94 32.62 12.94
C GLY A 377 -27.89 32.85 11.84
N SER A 378 -27.14 31.82 11.43
CA SER A 378 -26.10 31.91 10.39
C SER A 378 -26.08 30.67 9.51
N TYR A 379 -25.81 30.86 8.21
CA TYR A 379 -25.71 29.73 7.27
C TYR A 379 -24.49 28.85 7.53
N TRP A 380 -23.42 29.44 8.08
CA TRP A 380 -22.09 28.83 8.11
C TRP A 380 -21.63 28.45 9.53
N THR A 381 -22.56 28.37 10.51
CA THR A 381 -22.23 28.02 11.90
C THR A 381 -21.49 26.68 12.02
N ASN A 382 -21.83 25.72 11.17
CA ASN A 382 -21.25 24.38 11.17
C ASN A 382 -19.95 24.26 10.36
N HIS A 383 -19.50 25.35 9.70
CA HIS A 383 -18.26 25.35 8.93
C HIS A 383 -17.11 25.79 9.82
N PHE A 384 -16.03 25.01 9.82
CA PHE A 384 -14.84 25.24 10.63
C PHE A 384 -14.00 26.40 10.10
N SER A 385 -13.36 27.13 11.00
CA SER A 385 -12.23 28.02 10.74
C SER A 385 -10.95 27.17 10.78
N THR A 386 -10.36 26.87 9.62
CA THR A 386 -9.30 25.86 9.52
C THR A 386 -7.92 26.49 9.58
N ILE A 387 -7.11 26.04 10.55
CA ILE A 387 -5.69 26.35 10.62
C ILE A 387 -4.91 25.14 10.13
N GLY A 388 -4.11 25.38 9.09
CA GLY A 388 -3.21 24.39 8.53
C GLY A 388 -1.76 24.66 8.92
N ILE A 389 -0.89 23.67 8.76
CA ILE A 389 0.57 23.87 8.90
C ILE A 389 1.33 23.26 7.73
N ASN A 390 2.51 23.81 7.47
CA ASN A 390 3.43 23.29 6.46
C ASN A 390 4.90 23.49 6.87
N GLY A 391 5.77 22.55 6.48
CA GLY A 391 7.21 22.66 6.64
C GLY A 391 7.74 22.39 8.05
N MET A 392 7.10 21.53 8.86
CA MET A 392 7.62 21.24 10.20
C MET A 392 9.04 20.67 10.15
N ASN A 393 9.34 19.80 9.18
CA ASN A 393 10.70 19.25 9.03
C ASN A 393 11.75 20.36 8.85
N GLU A 394 11.51 21.32 7.96
CA GLU A 394 12.45 22.41 7.71
C GLU A 394 12.49 23.42 8.86
N ALA A 395 11.39 23.61 9.59
CA ALA A 395 11.38 24.40 10.80
C ALA A 395 12.29 23.80 11.89
N LEU A 396 12.26 22.48 12.06
CA LEU A 396 13.13 21.77 13.01
C LEU A 396 14.60 21.85 12.61
N ILE A 397 14.92 21.71 11.32
CA ILE A 397 16.29 21.90 10.81
C ILE A 397 16.77 23.32 11.11
N ALA A 398 15.91 24.32 10.95
CA ALA A 398 16.25 25.71 11.24
C ALA A 398 16.47 25.99 12.74
N LEU A 399 15.76 25.29 13.62
CA LEU A 399 15.85 25.45 15.08
C LEU A 399 17.01 24.67 15.70
N PHE A 400 17.20 23.43 15.28
CA PHE A 400 18.06 22.46 15.97
C PHE A 400 19.19 21.89 15.10
N GLY A 401 19.15 22.09 13.79
CA GLY A 401 20.10 21.53 12.82
C GLY A 401 19.65 20.19 12.22
N ASP A 402 18.77 19.45 12.91
CA ASP A 402 18.22 18.17 12.46
C ASP A 402 16.70 18.23 12.20
N GLY A 403 16.21 17.30 11.37
CA GLY A 403 14.82 17.27 10.93
C GLY A 403 13.85 16.54 11.86
N ILE A 404 12.64 16.33 11.36
CA ILE A 404 11.53 15.75 12.14
C ILE A 404 11.78 14.30 12.56
N ALA A 405 12.59 13.55 11.81
CA ALA A 405 12.99 12.19 12.16
C ALA A 405 13.71 12.10 13.52
N VAL A 406 14.40 13.17 13.93
CA VAL A 406 15.10 13.26 15.22
C VAL A 406 14.28 14.04 16.26
N HIS A 407 13.64 15.14 15.85
CA HIS A 407 12.94 16.05 16.75
C HIS A 407 11.41 15.93 16.71
N ARG A 408 10.91 14.69 16.60
CA ARG A 408 9.48 14.36 16.60
C ARG A 408 8.73 14.93 17.81
N ASP A 409 9.32 14.85 19.00
CA ASP A 409 8.66 15.29 20.24
C ASP A 409 8.40 16.81 20.25
N PHE A 410 9.30 17.60 19.66
CA PHE A 410 9.08 19.05 19.52
C PHE A 410 7.99 19.37 18.48
N ALA A 411 7.85 18.53 17.44
CA ALA A 411 6.72 18.66 16.51
C ALA A 411 5.39 18.40 17.22
N LEU A 412 5.31 17.37 18.08
CA LEU A 412 4.13 17.10 18.91
C LEU A 412 3.85 18.23 19.90
N GLU A 413 4.88 18.76 20.57
CA GLU A 413 4.77 19.94 21.45
C GLU A 413 4.19 21.15 20.70
N THR A 414 4.66 21.38 19.47
CA THR A 414 4.16 22.47 18.62
C THR A 414 2.71 22.25 18.21
N MET A 415 2.33 21.01 17.89
CA MET A 415 0.94 20.65 17.56
C MET A 415 0.01 20.85 18.75
N GLU A 416 0.44 20.47 19.96
CA GLU A 416 -0.33 20.69 21.20
C GLU A 416 -0.53 22.17 21.46
N PHE A 417 0.54 22.97 21.38
CA PHE A 417 0.47 24.42 21.52
C PHE A 417 -0.54 25.07 20.56
N ILE A 418 -0.56 24.61 19.30
CA ILE A 418 -1.55 25.10 18.32
C ILE A 418 -2.96 24.71 18.76
N LYS A 419 -3.19 23.45 19.13
CA LYS A 419 -4.51 22.98 19.59
C LYS A 419 -5.02 23.79 20.79
N ASP A 420 -4.19 24.04 21.79
CA ASP A 420 -4.55 24.86 22.95
C ASP A 420 -5.02 26.25 22.51
N LYS A 421 -4.29 26.89 21.58
CA LYS A 421 -4.68 28.20 21.03
C LYS A 421 -5.98 28.14 20.23
N LEU A 422 -6.20 27.09 19.45
CA LEU A 422 -7.47 26.92 18.71
C LEU A 422 -8.65 26.73 19.66
N GLN A 423 -8.46 26.02 20.78
CA GLN A 423 -9.49 25.84 21.81
C GLN A 423 -9.81 27.17 22.53
N GLU A 424 -8.79 27.97 22.83
CA GLU A 424 -8.96 29.35 23.31
C GLU A 424 -9.79 30.17 22.30
N PHE A 425 -9.44 30.14 21.01
CA PHE A 425 -10.15 30.88 19.97
C PHE A 425 -11.60 30.42 19.77
N GLN A 426 -11.85 29.11 19.85
CA GLN A 426 -13.21 28.56 19.76
C GLN A 426 -14.08 29.04 20.93
N THR A 427 -13.51 29.11 22.13
CA THR A 427 -14.21 29.62 23.32
C THR A 427 -14.45 31.13 23.22
N GLU A 428 -13.48 31.89 22.73
CA GLU A 428 -13.55 33.35 22.56
C GLU A 428 -14.58 33.76 21.50
N THR A 429 -14.54 33.12 20.33
CA THR A 429 -15.33 33.52 19.16
C THR A 429 -16.69 32.82 19.08
N GLY A 430 -16.84 31.67 19.75
CA GLY A 430 -18.01 30.80 19.60
C GLY A 430 -18.07 30.04 18.27
N ASN A 431 -17.04 30.14 17.42
CA ASN A 431 -16.96 29.45 16.13
C ASN A 431 -16.06 28.22 16.21
N LEU A 432 -16.33 27.21 15.39
CA LEU A 432 -15.56 25.96 15.38
C LEU A 432 -14.18 26.14 14.73
N TYR A 433 -13.14 25.59 15.35
CA TYR A 433 -11.77 25.57 14.82
C TYR A 433 -11.24 24.15 14.69
N ASN A 434 -10.38 23.91 13.69
CA ASN A 434 -9.69 22.63 13.53
C ASN A 434 -8.26 22.82 13.01
N LEU A 435 -7.42 21.82 13.31
CA LEU A 435 -6.04 21.75 12.85
C LEU A 435 -5.91 20.75 11.70
N GLU A 436 -5.44 21.19 10.55
CA GLU A 436 -5.37 20.40 9.33
C GLU A 436 -3.93 20.17 8.84
N ALA A 437 -3.65 18.95 8.37
CA ALA A 437 -2.48 18.68 7.57
C ALA A 437 -2.75 19.23 6.15
N SER A 438 -2.39 20.49 5.89
CA SER A 438 -2.64 21.10 4.58
C SER A 438 -1.98 20.29 3.45
N PRO A 439 -2.67 19.98 2.33
CA PRO A 439 -2.05 19.26 1.21
C PRO A 439 -0.98 20.08 0.49
N ALA A 440 -1.00 21.41 0.71
CA ALA A 440 -0.02 22.39 0.29
C ALA A 440 0.49 22.23 -1.15
N GLU A 441 -0.41 21.89 -2.08
CA GLU A 441 -0.07 21.60 -3.49
C GLU A 441 0.80 22.71 -4.10
N SER A 442 0.28 23.94 -4.10
CA SER A 442 1.02 25.13 -4.51
C SER A 442 1.77 25.79 -3.35
N ALA A 443 1.21 25.72 -2.14
CA ALA A 443 1.73 26.43 -0.98
C ALA A 443 3.14 25.97 -0.59
N CYS A 444 3.48 24.67 -0.73
CA CYS A 444 4.80 24.17 -0.36
C CYS A 444 5.93 24.81 -1.19
N TYR A 445 5.69 25.03 -2.49
CA TYR A 445 6.62 25.68 -3.41
C TYR A 445 6.59 27.20 -3.24
N LYS A 446 5.39 27.77 -3.15
CA LYS A 446 5.19 29.22 -3.04
C LYS A 446 5.83 29.79 -1.78
N LEU A 447 5.63 29.13 -0.64
CA LEU A 447 6.21 29.53 0.65
C LEU A 447 7.74 29.45 0.59
N ALA A 448 8.31 28.33 0.14
CA ALA A 448 9.76 28.15 0.04
C ALA A 448 10.41 29.15 -0.91
N ARG A 449 9.82 29.38 -2.09
CA ARG A 449 10.33 30.37 -3.05
C ARG A 449 10.34 31.77 -2.45
N ARG A 450 9.26 32.15 -1.76
CA ARG A 450 9.14 33.49 -1.17
C ARG A 450 10.07 33.69 0.03
N ASP A 451 10.26 32.66 0.86
CA ASP A 451 11.24 32.73 1.94
C ASP A 451 12.67 32.84 1.43
N LYS A 452 12.99 32.23 0.28
CA LYS A 452 14.29 32.41 -0.38
C LYS A 452 14.58 33.87 -0.75
N GLU A 453 13.55 34.66 -1.04
CA GLU A 453 13.68 36.09 -1.30
C GLU A 453 13.80 36.90 0.00
N LEU A 454 13.10 36.49 1.06
CA LEU A 454 13.08 37.19 2.36
C LEU A 454 14.31 36.91 3.23
N PHE A 455 14.89 35.71 3.10
CA PHE A 455 16.04 35.25 3.88
C PHE A 455 17.16 34.75 2.96
N PRO A 456 17.82 35.64 2.19
CA PRO A 456 18.81 35.26 1.17
C PRO A 456 20.04 34.54 1.74
N ASP A 457 20.35 34.75 3.02
CA ASP A 457 21.50 34.13 3.71
C ASP A 457 21.21 32.69 4.18
N ARG A 458 19.97 32.20 4.03
CA ARG A 458 19.57 30.86 4.47
C ARG A 458 19.52 29.88 3.30
N THR A 459 19.88 28.62 3.58
CA THR A 459 19.71 27.54 2.61
C THR A 459 18.27 27.04 2.66
N ILE A 460 17.46 27.44 1.68
CA ILE A 460 16.04 27.11 1.61
C ILE A 460 15.80 26.12 0.45
N PRO A 461 15.11 24.98 0.70
CA PRO A 461 14.86 23.97 -0.34
C PRO A 461 13.89 24.48 -1.42
N VAL A 462 13.74 23.71 -2.49
CA VAL A 462 12.81 24.05 -3.59
C VAL A 462 11.36 24.04 -3.12
N TYR A 463 11.02 23.14 -2.18
CA TYR A 463 9.70 23.01 -1.58
C TYR A 463 9.84 22.67 -0.09
N TYR A 464 8.82 23.01 0.69
CA TYR A 464 8.73 22.56 2.08
C TYR A 464 7.97 21.24 2.21
N THR A 465 8.39 20.40 3.14
CA THR A 465 7.75 19.11 3.43
C THR A 465 6.33 19.34 3.92
N ASN A 466 5.40 18.50 3.46
CA ASN A 466 3.98 18.70 3.71
C ASN A 466 3.67 18.57 5.21
N SER A 467 3.10 19.60 5.82
CA SER A 467 2.64 19.59 7.23
C SER A 467 3.68 19.07 8.23
N THR A 468 3.42 17.94 8.89
CA THR A 468 4.32 17.22 9.83
C THR A 468 4.77 15.87 9.29
N MET A 469 4.66 15.65 7.98
CA MET A 469 5.09 14.42 7.35
C MET A 469 6.60 14.25 7.45
N LEU A 470 7.07 13.01 7.47
CA LEU A 470 8.47 12.72 7.19
C LEU A 470 8.81 13.18 5.77
N PRO A 471 10.05 13.65 5.52
CA PRO A 471 10.53 13.87 4.16
C PRO A 471 10.32 12.62 3.31
N VAL A 472 9.90 12.80 2.06
CA VAL A 472 9.54 11.69 1.16
C VAL A 472 10.69 10.75 0.83
N ASN A 473 11.93 11.13 1.17
CA ASN A 473 13.15 10.34 0.99
C ASN A 473 13.71 9.77 2.31
N ALA A 474 13.00 9.92 3.44
CA ALA A 474 13.49 9.54 4.77
C ALA A 474 13.72 8.02 4.90
N THR A 475 12.69 7.21 4.65
CA THR A 475 12.75 5.75 4.77
C THR A 475 11.98 5.06 3.64
N SER A 476 12.36 3.82 3.33
CA SER A 476 11.61 2.89 2.47
C SER A 476 10.88 1.82 3.27
N ASP A 477 10.99 1.82 4.61
CA ASP A 477 10.25 0.93 5.50
C ASP A 477 8.91 1.59 5.87
N LEU A 478 7.81 0.92 5.48
CA LEU A 478 6.45 1.39 5.75
C LEU A 478 6.14 1.46 7.26
N PHE A 479 6.64 0.50 8.04
CA PHE A 479 6.36 0.40 9.47
C PHE A 479 7.17 1.40 10.26
N GLU A 480 8.45 1.59 9.93
CA GLU A 480 9.26 2.65 10.52
C GLU A 480 8.60 4.02 10.31
N CYS A 481 8.09 4.28 9.10
CA CYS A 481 7.37 5.50 8.81
C CYS A 481 6.10 5.64 9.66
N LEU A 482 5.29 4.58 9.76
CA LEU A 482 4.03 4.60 10.53
C LEU A 482 4.26 4.72 12.03
N ASP A 483 5.21 3.99 12.59
CA ASP A 483 5.59 4.06 14.01
C ASP A 483 5.99 5.50 14.37
N HIS A 484 6.70 6.18 13.47
CA HIS A 484 7.01 7.60 13.64
C HIS A 484 5.78 8.50 13.45
N GLN A 485 4.98 8.29 12.41
CA GLN A 485 3.93 9.22 11.96
C GLN A 485 2.60 9.08 12.72
N GLU A 486 2.32 7.95 13.39
CA GLU A 486 1.02 7.67 14.01
C GLU A 486 0.52 8.80 14.92
N ASP A 487 1.27 9.21 15.94
CA ASP A 487 0.81 10.24 16.89
C ASP A 487 0.67 11.62 16.24
N LEU A 488 1.51 11.94 15.24
CA LEU A 488 1.41 13.19 14.49
C LEU A 488 0.11 13.23 13.67
N HIS A 489 -0.23 12.12 13.00
CA HIS A 489 -1.49 12.01 12.28
C HIS A 489 -2.70 12.07 13.23
N CYS A 490 -2.63 11.42 14.39
CA CYS A 490 -3.70 11.45 15.39
C CYS A 490 -3.87 12.83 16.06
N SER A 491 -2.83 13.67 16.01
CA SER A 491 -2.89 15.03 16.58
C SER A 491 -3.73 16.01 15.74
N TYR A 492 -4.02 15.69 14.48
CA TYR A 492 -4.87 16.53 13.64
C TYR A 492 -6.36 16.34 13.98
N THR A 493 -7.04 17.44 14.29
CA THR A 493 -8.51 17.47 14.49
C THR A 493 -9.27 17.80 13.21
N GLY A 494 -8.57 18.12 12.12
CA GLY A 494 -9.11 18.37 10.80
C GLY A 494 -8.78 17.27 9.80
N GLY A 495 -8.46 17.66 8.57
CA GLY A 495 -8.06 16.72 7.54
C GLY A 495 -6.62 16.23 7.72
N THR A 496 -6.44 14.90 7.71
CA THR A 496 -5.13 14.24 7.60
C THR A 496 -5.26 13.03 6.68
N ILE A 497 -4.16 12.62 6.06
CA ILE A 497 -4.10 11.43 5.21
C ILE A 497 -2.68 10.86 5.22
N PHE A 498 -2.56 9.57 5.51
CA PHE A 498 -1.31 8.84 5.33
C PHE A 498 -1.28 8.21 3.93
N HIS A 499 -0.21 8.50 3.19
CA HIS A 499 0.02 7.93 1.86
C HIS A 499 1.07 6.83 1.93
N ALA A 500 0.65 5.58 1.77
CA ALA A 500 1.57 4.48 1.50
C ALA A 500 1.99 4.54 0.03
N PHE A 501 3.07 5.28 -0.28
CA PHE A 501 3.63 5.39 -1.63
C PHE A 501 4.21 4.04 -2.08
N LEU A 502 3.56 3.40 -3.04
CA LEU A 502 3.98 2.11 -3.60
C LEU A 502 4.68 2.35 -4.95
N GLY A 503 5.68 1.53 -5.27
CA GLY A 503 6.42 1.67 -6.54
C GLY A 503 5.56 1.35 -7.76
N GLU A 504 4.87 0.21 -7.71
CA GLU A 504 3.95 -0.20 -8.75
C GLU A 504 2.68 -0.81 -8.15
N ARG A 505 1.78 -1.24 -9.02
CA ARG A 505 0.56 -1.94 -8.64
C ARG A 505 0.88 -3.21 -7.83
N LEU A 506 0.05 -3.52 -6.83
CA LEU A 506 0.13 -4.77 -6.09
C LEU A 506 -0.27 -5.98 -6.94
N SER A 507 0.36 -7.13 -6.70
CA SER A 507 0.20 -8.33 -7.54
C SER A 507 -1.22 -8.92 -7.58
N GLY A 508 -2.08 -8.56 -6.63
CA GLY A 508 -3.49 -8.96 -6.62
C GLY A 508 -4.30 -8.22 -5.56
N TRP A 509 -5.63 -8.34 -5.68
CA TRP A 509 -6.59 -7.72 -4.77
C TRP A 509 -6.44 -8.20 -3.31
N THR A 510 -6.06 -9.47 -3.10
CA THR A 510 -5.83 -10.03 -1.75
C THR A 510 -4.71 -9.29 -1.01
N MET A 511 -3.64 -8.90 -1.71
CA MET A 511 -2.54 -8.14 -1.10
C MET A 511 -2.94 -6.73 -0.74
N ALA A 512 -3.74 -6.06 -1.59
CA ALA A 512 -4.27 -4.74 -1.26
C ALA A 512 -5.15 -4.79 -0.01
N ARG A 513 -6.07 -5.77 0.04
CA ARG A 513 -6.92 -6.04 1.20
C ARG A 513 -6.09 -6.30 2.46
N ASP A 514 -5.13 -7.23 2.40
CA ASP A 514 -4.34 -7.64 3.57
C ASP A 514 -3.47 -6.50 4.09
N LEU A 515 -2.91 -5.68 3.19
CA LEU A 515 -2.16 -4.49 3.56
C LEU A 515 -3.06 -3.45 4.24
N VAL A 516 -4.23 -3.13 3.67
CA VAL A 516 -5.20 -2.19 4.27
C VAL A 516 -5.69 -2.69 5.62
N LYS A 517 -6.03 -3.98 5.73
CA LYS A 517 -6.44 -4.62 6.99
C LYS A 517 -5.35 -4.51 8.03
N MET A 518 -4.12 -4.84 7.68
CA MET A 518 -2.98 -4.80 8.61
C MET A 518 -2.74 -3.35 9.08
N LEU A 519 -2.74 -2.37 8.19
CA LEU A 519 -2.52 -0.96 8.52
C LEU A 519 -3.62 -0.42 9.45
N THR A 520 -4.89 -0.66 9.13
CA THR A 520 -6.03 -0.11 9.89
C THR A 520 -6.27 -0.81 11.23
N THR A 521 -5.87 -2.08 11.37
CA THR A 521 -6.00 -2.82 12.63
C THR A 521 -4.83 -2.60 13.58
N ARG A 522 -3.62 -2.33 13.06
CA ARG A 522 -2.42 -2.13 13.87
C ARG A 522 -2.22 -0.68 14.31
N TYR A 523 -2.57 0.29 13.46
CA TYR A 523 -2.31 1.71 13.70
C TYR A 523 -3.62 2.49 13.87
N ARG A 524 -3.57 3.58 14.64
CA ARG A 524 -4.71 4.48 14.88
C ARG A 524 -4.85 5.60 13.85
N VAL A 525 -4.06 5.57 12.77
CA VAL A 525 -4.08 6.59 11.72
C VAL A 525 -5.51 6.72 11.15
N PRO A 526 -6.10 7.93 11.12
CA PRO A 526 -7.52 8.11 10.76
C PRO A 526 -7.85 7.81 9.29
N TYR A 527 -6.97 8.21 8.37
CA TYR A 527 -7.16 8.02 6.93
C TYR A 527 -5.90 7.45 6.31
N ILE A 528 -6.07 6.42 5.49
CA ILE A 528 -4.97 5.79 4.77
C ILE A 528 -5.29 5.64 3.28
N THR A 529 -4.24 5.67 2.47
CA THR A 529 -4.30 5.35 1.04
C THR A 529 -3.12 4.51 0.62
N LEU A 530 -3.33 3.61 -0.34
CA LEU A 530 -2.26 3.00 -1.10
C LEU A 530 -2.04 3.85 -2.36
N SER A 531 -0.80 4.16 -2.72
CA SER A 531 -0.48 5.09 -3.81
C SER A 531 0.56 4.48 -4.77
N PRO A 532 0.18 3.49 -5.61
CA PRO A 532 1.04 2.95 -6.64
C PRO A 532 1.31 3.98 -7.76
N THR A 533 2.50 3.89 -8.35
CA THR A 533 2.82 4.61 -9.59
C THR A 533 2.56 3.70 -10.79
N PHE A 534 1.96 4.25 -11.85
CA PHE A 534 1.66 3.52 -13.07
C PHE A 534 1.73 4.44 -14.28
N SER A 535 1.80 3.85 -15.46
CA SER A 535 1.93 4.58 -16.72
C SER A 535 0.80 4.22 -17.66
N VAL A 536 0.35 5.16 -18.49
CA VAL A 536 -0.68 4.92 -19.50
C VAL A 536 -0.14 5.26 -20.88
N CYS A 537 -0.13 4.26 -21.76
CA CYS A 537 0.15 4.40 -23.18
C CYS A 537 -1.15 4.68 -23.92
N LYS A 538 -1.13 5.66 -24.84
CA LYS A 538 -2.29 5.98 -25.68
C LYS A 538 -2.80 4.78 -26.49
N THR A 539 -1.90 3.91 -26.92
CA THR A 539 -2.20 2.76 -27.78
C THR A 539 -2.44 1.48 -26.98
N HIS A 540 -1.65 1.23 -25.94
CA HIS A 540 -1.67 -0.04 -25.19
C HIS A 540 -2.33 0.04 -23.82
N GLY A 541 -2.75 1.22 -23.38
CA GLY A 541 -3.40 1.44 -22.09
C GLY A 541 -2.44 1.33 -20.91
N TYR A 542 -2.93 0.76 -19.81
CA TYR A 542 -2.25 0.66 -18.52
C TYR A 542 -0.95 -0.16 -18.58
N ILE A 543 0.09 0.37 -17.94
CA ILE A 543 1.40 -0.25 -17.73
C ILE A 543 1.73 -0.10 -16.24
N ALA A 544 2.08 -1.20 -15.58
CA ALA A 544 2.48 -1.18 -14.17
C ALA A 544 3.81 -0.44 -14.02
N GLY A 545 3.94 0.40 -12.99
CA GLY A 545 5.18 1.12 -12.69
C GLY A 545 5.41 2.40 -13.50
N GLU A 546 6.53 3.04 -13.21
CA GLU A 546 6.97 4.28 -13.85
C GLU A 546 7.73 4.00 -15.14
N HIS A 547 7.08 4.28 -16.28
CA HIS A 547 7.63 4.12 -17.61
C HIS A 547 7.38 5.39 -18.41
N SER A 548 8.45 6.09 -18.79
CA SER A 548 8.35 7.27 -19.65
C SER A 548 8.02 6.93 -21.11
N ARG A 549 8.30 5.68 -21.53
CA ARG A 549 8.02 5.14 -22.87
C ARG A 549 7.43 3.74 -22.77
N CYS A 550 6.52 3.43 -23.71
CA CYS A 550 5.85 2.14 -23.75
C CYS A 550 6.82 1.04 -24.18
N ASN A 551 6.90 -0.05 -23.42
CA ASN A 551 7.70 -1.23 -23.75
C ASN A 551 7.24 -1.99 -25.02
N ARG A 552 6.09 -1.63 -25.60
CA ARG A 552 5.51 -2.28 -26.80
C ARG A 552 5.57 -1.42 -28.07
N CYS A 553 5.29 -0.12 -27.99
CA CYS A 553 5.33 0.80 -29.15
C CYS A 553 6.35 1.94 -29.05
N ASP A 554 7.07 2.07 -27.94
CA ASP A 554 8.01 3.17 -27.66
C ASP A 554 7.40 4.59 -27.64
N GLU A 555 6.06 4.71 -27.72
CA GLU A 555 5.39 6.00 -27.55
C GLU A 555 5.53 6.53 -26.11
N VAL A 556 5.54 7.85 -25.99
CA VAL A 556 5.60 8.55 -24.69
C VAL A 556 4.36 8.19 -23.87
N CYS A 557 4.59 7.70 -22.65
CA CYS A 557 3.54 7.36 -21.71
C CYS A 557 3.23 8.50 -20.74
N LEU A 558 1.99 8.55 -20.26
CA LEU A 558 1.60 9.41 -19.14
C LEU A 558 1.85 8.66 -17.84
N VAL A 559 2.84 9.09 -17.06
CA VAL A 559 3.08 8.55 -15.71
C VAL A 559 2.10 9.21 -14.75
N TYR A 560 1.28 8.42 -14.07
CA TYR A 560 0.34 8.87 -13.04
C TYR A 560 0.87 8.54 -11.65
N SER A 561 0.75 9.49 -10.73
CA SER A 561 0.97 9.26 -9.31
C SER A 561 0.07 10.16 -8.47
N ARG A 562 -0.18 9.75 -7.22
CA ARG A 562 -0.86 10.55 -6.21
C ARG A 562 0.22 11.28 -5.40
N ILE A 563 0.31 12.59 -5.54
CA ILE A 563 1.30 13.39 -4.81
C ILE A 563 0.71 13.98 -3.53
N VAL A 564 -0.37 14.76 -3.64
CA VAL A 564 -1.02 15.42 -2.50
C VAL A 564 -2.34 14.80 -2.09
N GLY A 565 -2.97 14.03 -2.98
CA GLY A 565 -4.27 13.44 -2.68
C GLY A 565 -5.07 12.88 -3.86
N TYR A 566 -4.88 13.40 -5.07
CA TYR A 566 -5.57 12.91 -6.26
C TYR A 566 -4.57 12.56 -7.36
N TYR A 567 -5.01 11.80 -8.36
CA TYR A 567 -4.16 11.35 -9.45
C TYR A 567 -4.10 12.39 -10.57
N ARG A 568 -2.88 12.75 -10.95
CA ARG A 568 -2.58 13.51 -12.17
C ARG A 568 -1.29 13.01 -12.82
N PRO A 569 -1.13 13.22 -14.13
CA PRO A 569 0.15 13.00 -14.77
C PRO A 569 1.28 13.76 -14.07
N THR A 570 2.41 13.11 -13.81
CA THR A 570 3.54 13.68 -13.05
C THR A 570 4.08 14.98 -13.67
N ARG A 571 3.95 15.12 -14.99
CA ARG A 571 4.36 16.32 -15.76
C ARG A 571 3.45 17.55 -15.54
N ASP A 572 2.22 17.35 -15.07
CA ASP A 572 1.23 18.42 -14.90
C ASP A 572 1.38 19.12 -13.54
N TRP A 573 2.16 18.53 -12.61
CA TRP A 573 2.41 19.11 -11.30
C TRP A 573 3.39 20.29 -11.36
N ASN A 574 3.23 21.22 -10.42
CA ASN A 574 4.15 22.33 -10.26
C ASN A 574 5.57 21.87 -9.89
N LYS A 575 6.54 22.78 -10.03
CA LYS A 575 7.96 22.47 -9.82
C LYS A 575 8.28 21.88 -8.44
N GLY A 576 7.59 22.31 -7.39
CA GLY A 576 7.81 21.78 -6.04
C GLY A 576 7.34 20.34 -5.92
N LYS A 577 6.12 20.04 -6.38
CA LYS A 577 5.55 18.69 -6.34
C LYS A 577 6.23 17.73 -7.31
N ALA A 578 6.69 18.21 -8.46
CA ALA A 578 7.53 17.42 -9.36
C ALA A 578 8.88 17.07 -8.72
N GLU A 579 9.48 17.97 -7.95
CA GLU A 579 10.72 17.71 -7.21
C GLU A 579 10.49 16.77 -6.02
N GLU A 580 9.38 16.92 -5.30
CA GLU A 580 8.94 15.98 -4.26
C GLU A 580 8.82 14.56 -4.82
N PHE A 581 8.17 14.38 -5.97
CA PHE A 581 8.04 13.08 -6.60
C PHE A 581 9.38 12.46 -6.99
N LYS A 582 10.33 13.25 -7.53
CA LYS A 582 11.68 12.76 -7.87
C LYS A 582 12.48 12.27 -6.67
N GLN A 583 12.31 12.92 -5.51
CA GLN A 583 13.03 12.56 -4.29
C GLN A 583 12.38 11.37 -3.57
N ARG A 584 11.12 11.10 -3.85
CA ARG A 584 10.30 10.11 -3.15
C ARG A 584 10.91 8.71 -3.22
N LYS A 585 11.11 8.11 -2.05
CA LYS A 585 11.31 6.66 -1.92
C LYS A 585 9.95 5.99 -1.86
N THR A 586 9.84 4.85 -2.53
CA THR A 586 8.66 3.99 -2.46
C THR A 586 8.83 3.03 -1.30
N TYR A 587 7.75 2.77 -0.55
CA TYR A 587 7.79 1.77 0.49
C TYR A 587 7.91 0.38 -0.12
N LEU A 588 8.80 -0.43 0.45
CA LEU A 588 8.90 -1.84 0.11
C LEU A 588 7.63 -2.53 0.61
N ASN A 589 7.10 -3.43 -0.21
CA ASN A 589 5.90 -4.16 0.14
C ASN A 589 6.18 -5.10 1.33
N PRO A 590 5.60 -4.88 2.52
CA PRO A 590 5.97 -5.67 3.69
C PRO A 590 5.55 -7.14 3.59
N LEU A 591 4.54 -7.45 2.77
CA LEU A 591 4.12 -8.82 2.48
C LEU A 591 5.12 -9.54 1.57
N GLU A 592 5.78 -8.83 0.65
CA GLU A 592 6.93 -9.36 -0.10
C GLU A 592 8.16 -9.48 0.79
N MET A 593 8.42 -8.47 1.65
CA MET A 593 9.47 -8.53 2.66
C MET A 593 9.26 -9.66 3.68
N SER A 594 8.04 -10.10 3.97
CA SER A 594 7.81 -11.27 4.85
C SER A 594 8.30 -12.58 4.21
N LYS A 595 8.24 -12.69 2.88
CA LYS A 595 8.79 -13.84 2.14
C LYS A 595 10.31 -13.71 2.04
N GLU A 596 10.81 -12.53 1.67
CA GLU A 596 12.26 -12.25 1.56
C GLU A 596 12.97 -12.33 2.92
N SER A 597 12.42 -11.76 3.99
CA SER A 597 13.01 -11.84 5.35
C SER A 597 13.01 -13.26 5.89
N SER A 598 11.97 -14.07 5.61
CA SER A 598 11.98 -15.48 6.00
C SER A 598 13.05 -16.27 5.24
N GLN A 599 13.26 -15.96 3.96
CA GLN A 599 14.28 -16.62 3.14
C GLN A 599 15.69 -16.15 3.53
N LEU A 600 15.89 -14.87 3.79
CA LEU A 600 17.16 -14.29 4.24
C LEU A 600 17.56 -14.83 5.63
N GLU A 601 16.59 -15.01 6.52
CA GLU A 601 16.81 -15.62 7.84
C GLU A 601 17.18 -17.09 7.73
N LEU A 602 16.52 -17.84 6.84
CA LEU A 602 16.91 -19.23 6.54
C LEU A 602 18.31 -19.29 5.93
N GLU A 603 18.65 -18.39 4.99
CA GLU A 603 20.00 -18.29 4.41
C GLU A 603 21.06 -17.99 5.47
N ARG A 604 20.77 -17.08 6.42
CA ARG A 604 21.67 -16.79 7.55
C ARG A 604 21.88 -18.03 8.41
N GLN A 605 20.82 -18.76 8.76
CA GLN A 605 20.91 -20.00 9.52
C GLN A 605 21.68 -21.10 8.77
N VAL A 606 21.58 -21.14 7.43
CA VAL A 606 22.40 -22.06 6.60
C VAL A 606 23.86 -21.63 6.58
N ALA A 607 24.15 -20.33 6.50
CA ALA A 607 25.51 -19.80 6.52
C ALA A 607 26.26 -20.07 7.83
N GLU A 608 25.53 -20.23 8.94
CA GLU A 608 26.08 -20.62 10.25
C GLU A 608 26.52 -22.10 10.30
N ILE A 609 26.07 -22.94 9.36
CA ILE A 609 26.56 -24.32 9.23
C ILE A 609 27.98 -24.26 8.67
N ALA A 610 28.96 -24.45 9.54
CA ALA A 610 30.36 -24.46 9.15
C ALA A 610 30.63 -25.49 8.04
N ASP A 611 31.41 -25.12 7.02
CA ASP A 611 31.81 -26.03 5.93
C ASP A 611 32.52 -27.30 6.47
N ALA A 612 33.16 -27.20 7.63
CA ALA A 612 33.75 -28.35 8.32
C ALA A 612 32.69 -29.35 8.83
N ASP A 613 31.49 -28.89 9.19
CA ASP A 613 30.41 -29.69 9.77
C ASP A 613 29.49 -30.33 8.71
N LEU A 614 29.38 -29.75 7.51
CA LEU A 614 28.72 -30.37 6.35
C LEU A 614 29.51 -30.10 5.06
N PRO A 615 30.57 -30.87 4.83
CA PRO A 615 31.47 -30.62 3.72
C PRO A 615 30.90 -31.09 2.38
N VAL A 616 30.67 -30.15 1.48
CA VAL A 616 30.19 -30.42 0.11
C VAL A 616 31.38 -30.80 -0.76
N ALA A 617 31.31 -31.99 -1.36
CA ALA A 617 32.31 -32.47 -2.31
C ALA A 617 31.98 -32.09 -3.76
N GLY A 618 30.69 -31.93 -4.10
CA GLY A 618 30.25 -31.53 -5.42
C GLY A 618 28.74 -31.26 -5.49
N TYR A 619 28.30 -30.61 -6.56
CA TYR A 619 26.88 -30.28 -6.76
C TYR A 619 26.46 -30.38 -8.23
N THR A 620 25.44 -31.19 -8.50
CA THR A 620 24.79 -31.30 -9.82
C THR A 620 23.46 -30.56 -9.77
N LYS A 621 23.35 -29.47 -10.54
CA LYS A 621 22.18 -28.58 -10.54
C LYS A 621 20.89 -29.25 -11.02
N LEU A 622 20.98 -30.20 -11.96
CA LEU A 622 19.83 -30.92 -12.51
C LEU A 622 20.19 -32.36 -12.89
N THR A 623 19.34 -33.30 -12.51
CA THR A 623 19.31 -34.70 -12.92
C THR A 623 17.87 -35.12 -13.21
N LEU A 624 17.70 -36.07 -14.13
CA LEU A 624 16.41 -36.64 -14.53
C LEU A 624 16.20 -38.09 -14.08
N SER A 625 17.18 -38.70 -13.41
CA SER A 625 17.19 -40.16 -13.15
C SER A 625 17.39 -40.55 -11.68
N ASP A 626 17.92 -39.67 -10.84
CA ASP A 626 18.42 -40.07 -9.51
C ASP A 626 17.35 -40.08 -8.41
N TRP A 627 16.12 -39.68 -8.71
CA TRP A 627 15.00 -39.76 -7.77
C TRP A 627 13.85 -40.60 -8.35
N PRO A 628 13.65 -41.85 -7.90
CA PRO A 628 12.52 -42.67 -8.34
C PRO A 628 11.16 -42.00 -8.05
N GLY A 629 10.37 -41.73 -9.09
CA GLY A 629 9.06 -41.07 -8.97
C GLY A 629 9.09 -39.54 -9.06
N LYS A 630 10.27 -38.91 -9.25
CA LYS A 630 10.39 -37.48 -9.58
C LYS A 630 11.23 -37.29 -10.83
N MET A 631 10.71 -36.54 -11.80
CA MET A 631 11.37 -36.33 -13.10
C MET A 631 12.57 -35.40 -13.02
N GLU A 632 12.65 -34.51 -12.03
CA GLU A 632 13.73 -33.53 -11.92
C GLU A 632 14.18 -33.38 -10.46
N ALA A 633 15.49 -33.38 -10.23
CA ALA A 633 16.10 -33.11 -8.93
C ALA A 633 17.50 -32.49 -9.09
N SER A 634 18.06 -31.92 -8.02
CA SER A 634 19.49 -31.61 -7.89
C SER A 634 20.19 -32.64 -7.00
N ILE A 635 21.50 -32.82 -7.14
CA ILE A 635 22.28 -33.73 -6.30
C ILE A 635 23.38 -32.96 -5.58
N MET A 636 23.40 -33.06 -4.25
CA MET A 636 24.50 -32.64 -3.39
C MET A 636 25.33 -33.86 -3.01
N PHE A 637 26.65 -33.80 -3.23
CA PHE A 637 27.58 -34.82 -2.81
C PHE A 637 28.34 -34.38 -1.56
N THR A 638 28.33 -35.18 -0.50
CA THR A 638 29.07 -34.94 0.74
C THR A 638 30.46 -35.58 0.70
N SER A 639 31.48 -34.95 1.31
CA SER A 639 32.84 -35.51 1.35
C SER A 639 33.00 -36.60 2.41
N ARG A 640 33.98 -37.51 2.23
CA ARG A 640 34.35 -38.60 3.17
C ARG A 640 33.27 -39.66 3.41
N CYS A 641 33.71 -40.91 3.59
CA CYS A 641 32.84 -42.04 3.92
C CYS A 641 33.51 -42.91 4.99
N ASN A 642 32.77 -43.32 6.00
CA ASN A 642 33.28 -44.17 7.08
C ASN A 642 33.58 -45.62 6.65
N LEU A 643 32.95 -46.10 5.57
CA LEU A 643 33.26 -47.41 4.99
C LEU A 643 34.49 -47.40 4.09
N ALA A 644 34.73 -46.29 3.36
CA ALA A 644 35.86 -46.12 2.45
C ALA A 644 36.17 -47.40 1.63
N CYS A 645 35.15 -47.93 0.95
CA CYS A 645 35.24 -49.21 0.26
C CYS A 645 36.32 -49.14 -0.85
N PRO A 646 37.25 -50.11 -0.96
CA PRO A 646 38.30 -50.10 -1.97
C PRO A 646 37.80 -49.98 -3.42
N TRP A 647 36.63 -50.53 -3.71
CA TRP A 647 36.01 -50.50 -5.04
C TRP A 647 35.16 -49.25 -5.31
N CYS A 648 35.05 -48.29 -4.38
CA CYS A 648 34.22 -47.11 -4.57
C CYS A 648 34.72 -46.24 -5.74
N HIS A 649 33.87 -45.97 -6.74
CA HIS A 649 34.21 -45.11 -7.90
C HIS A 649 34.27 -43.62 -7.58
N ASN A 650 33.81 -43.22 -6.38
CA ASN A 650 33.87 -41.84 -5.87
C ASN A 650 35.11 -41.62 -4.97
N GLY A 651 36.24 -42.22 -5.31
CA GLY A 651 37.49 -42.16 -4.54
C GLY A 651 37.94 -40.75 -4.17
N PRO A 652 37.96 -39.77 -5.10
CA PRO A 652 38.30 -38.37 -4.81
C PRO A 652 37.48 -37.80 -3.66
N LEU A 653 36.15 -37.95 -3.73
CA LEU A 653 35.22 -37.48 -2.71
C LEU A 653 35.42 -38.19 -1.36
N VAL A 654 35.74 -39.49 -1.37
CA VAL A 654 35.99 -40.28 -0.15
C VAL A 654 37.30 -39.85 0.51
N ASN A 655 38.33 -39.52 -0.28
CA ASN A 655 39.60 -38.96 0.18
C ASN A 655 39.48 -37.51 0.67
N GLY A 656 38.30 -36.90 0.50
CA GLY A 656 38.01 -35.56 0.99
C GLY A 656 38.35 -34.46 0.00
N GLU A 657 38.52 -34.78 -1.29
CA GLU A 657 38.53 -33.77 -2.35
C GLU A 657 37.17 -33.09 -2.43
N ARG A 658 37.18 -31.77 -2.67
CA ARG A 658 35.99 -30.92 -2.64
C ARG A 658 35.99 -29.90 -3.76
N ASP A 659 34.81 -29.66 -4.31
CA ASP A 659 34.50 -28.47 -5.10
C ASP A 659 34.34 -27.23 -4.22
N LYS A 660 34.24 -26.05 -4.85
CA LYS A 660 34.07 -24.75 -4.18
C LYS A 660 32.63 -24.42 -3.78
N PHE A 661 31.76 -25.43 -3.62
CA PHE A 661 30.37 -25.21 -3.20
C PHE A 661 30.22 -25.30 -1.69
N THR A 662 29.36 -24.47 -1.12
CA THR A 662 28.97 -24.51 0.29
C THR A 662 27.52 -24.96 0.45
N PRO A 663 27.07 -25.35 1.66
CA PRO A 663 25.65 -25.60 1.93
C PRO A 663 24.76 -24.40 1.58
N LEU A 664 25.27 -23.17 1.73
CA LEU A 664 24.55 -21.95 1.36
C LEU A 664 24.36 -21.81 -0.15
N ASP A 665 25.39 -22.12 -0.95
CA ASP A 665 25.28 -22.08 -2.42
C ASP A 665 24.23 -23.08 -2.93
N ILE A 666 24.19 -24.26 -2.32
CA ILE A 666 23.19 -25.29 -2.63
C ILE A 666 21.80 -24.83 -2.21
N PHE A 667 21.66 -24.27 -1.00
CA PHE A 667 20.39 -23.79 -0.48
C PHE A 667 19.79 -22.70 -1.37
N ARG A 668 20.57 -21.69 -1.75
CA ARG A 668 20.14 -20.62 -2.67
C ARG A 668 19.66 -21.17 -4.00
N HIS A 669 20.45 -22.06 -4.60
CA HIS A 669 20.09 -22.63 -5.89
C HIS A 669 18.81 -23.48 -5.79
N ILE A 670 18.70 -24.38 -4.81
CA ILE A 670 17.54 -25.30 -4.74
C ILE A 670 16.23 -24.58 -4.40
N THR A 671 16.27 -23.51 -3.61
CA THR A 671 15.05 -22.75 -3.26
C THR A 671 14.52 -21.91 -4.40
N GLU A 672 15.38 -21.49 -5.34
CA GLU A 672 15.03 -20.76 -6.55
C GLU A 672 14.52 -21.67 -7.68
N THR A 673 14.91 -22.94 -7.69
CA THR A 673 14.47 -23.88 -8.74
C THR A 673 12.99 -24.28 -8.60
N PRO A 674 12.25 -24.44 -9.73
CA PRO A 674 10.85 -24.88 -9.68
C PRO A 674 10.65 -26.27 -9.04
N HIS A 675 11.60 -27.19 -9.23
CA HIS A 675 11.44 -28.59 -8.80
C HIS A 675 11.59 -28.84 -7.29
N LYS A 676 12.24 -27.92 -6.55
CA LYS A 676 12.54 -27.99 -5.11
C LYS A 676 12.81 -29.41 -4.57
N SER A 677 13.65 -30.19 -5.26
CA SER A 677 13.92 -31.60 -4.95
C SER A 677 15.43 -31.84 -4.89
N LEU A 678 15.96 -32.17 -3.70
CA LEU A 678 17.39 -32.38 -3.47
C LEU A 678 17.69 -33.82 -3.08
N VAL A 679 18.64 -34.44 -3.79
CA VAL A 679 19.27 -35.71 -3.42
C VAL A 679 20.55 -35.40 -2.65
N ILE A 680 20.64 -35.83 -1.40
CA ILE A 680 21.85 -35.75 -0.59
C ILE A 680 22.55 -37.11 -0.66
N SER A 681 23.69 -37.16 -1.35
CA SER A 681 24.46 -38.37 -1.65
C SER A 681 25.97 -38.11 -1.50
N GLY A 682 26.81 -38.88 -2.17
CA GLY A 682 28.28 -38.77 -2.14
C GLY A 682 28.93 -39.79 -1.22
N GLY A 683 29.62 -39.31 -0.18
CA GLY A 683 30.35 -40.13 0.77
C GLY A 683 29.41 -40.89 1.69
N GLU A 684 29.48 -40.62 2.99
CA GLU A 684 28.38 -41.00 3.88
C GLU A 684 27.81 -39.74 4.53
N PRO A 685 26.66 -39.22 4.06
CA PRO A 685 26.10 -37.97 4.59
C PRO A 685 25.90 -37.99 6.11
N THR A 686 25.50 -39.13 6.67
CA THR A 686 25.08 -39.23 8.09
C THR A 686 26.23 -39.15 9.10
N ILE A 687 27.49 -39.13 8.67
CA ILE A 687 28.64 -38.90 9.56
C ILE A 687 28.84 -37.41 9.89
N HIS A 688 28.20 -36.52 9.13
CA HIS A 688 28.40 -35.07 9.22
C HIS A 688 27.42 -34.44 10.19
N LYS A 689 27.94 -33.63 11.13
CA LYS A 689 27.13 -32.98 12.18
C LYS A 689 26.14 -31.97 11.62
N GLY A 690 26.50 -31.30 10.53
CA GLY A 690 25.68 -30.27 9.88
C GLY A 690 24.53 -30.83 9.02
N LEU A 691 24.44 -32.15 8.80
CA LEU A 691 23.39 -32.76 7.98
C LEU A 691 21.98 -32.46 8.52
N LEU A 692 21.72 -32.77 9.80
CA LEU A 692 20.38 -32.61 10.38
C LEU A 692 19.93 -31.14 10.44
N PRO A 693 20.76 -30.18 10.91
CA PRO A 693 20.44 -28.75 10.80
C PRO A 693 20.09 -28.33 9.38
N PHE A 694 20.89 -28.75 8.40
CA PHE A 694 20.66 -28.39 7.00
C PHE A 694 19.34 -28.94 6.45
N MET A 695 19.04 -30.21 6.72
CA MET A 695 17.79 -30.83 6.29
C MET A 695 16.56 -30.15 6.91
N ARG A 696 16.62 -29.71 8.17
CA ARG A 696 15.53 -28.95 8.80
C ARG A 696 15.27 -27.62 8.08
N LEU A 697 16.34 -26.90 7.72
CA LEU A 697 16.24 -25.63 7.00
C LEU A 697 15.66 -25.84 5.59
N LEU A 698 16.08 -26.90 4.90
CA LEU A 698 15.52 -27.30 3.61
C LEU A 698 14.02 -27.65 3.70
N LYS A 699 13.59 -28.42 4.72
CA LYS A 699 12.16 -28.72 4.92
C LYS A 699 11.35 -27.47 5.26
N LYS A 700 11.88 -26.55 6.07
CA LYS A 700 11.25 -25.23 6.31
C LYS A 700 11.09 -24.42 5.02
N ALA A 701 12.03 -24.52 4.09
CA ALA A 701 11.98 -23.88 2.78
C ALA A 701 11.10 -24.62 1.75
N GLY A 702 10.44 -25.72 2.13
CA GLY A 702 9.57 -26.50 1.27
C GLY A 702 10.30 -27.42 0.28
N VAL A 703 11.59 -27.72 0.51
CA VAL A 703 12.37 -28.62 -0.33
C VAL A 703 12.08 -30.08 0.04
N SER A 704 11.83 -30.92 -0.95
CA SER A 704 11.77 -32.36 -0.76
C SER A 704 13.17 -32.97 -0.75
N ILE A 705 13.43 -33.91 0.15
CA ILE A 705 14.77 -34.49 0.36
C ILE A 705 14.78 -36.00 0.11
N LYS A 706 15.71 -36.43 -0.75
CA LYS A 706 16.11 -37.83 -0.88
C LYS A 706 17.47 -38.00 -0.20
N LEU A 707 17.61 -39.00 0.68
CA LEU A 707 18.86 -39.31 1.37
C LEU A 707 19.42 -40.65 0.90
N ASP A 708 20.67 -40.65 0.44
CA ASP A 708 21.44 -41.86 0.17
C ASP A 708 22.29 -42.22 1.41
N HIS A 709 22.20 -43.47 1.87
CA HIS A 709 22.84 -43.94 3.11
C HIS A 709 23.50 -45.31 2.93
N ASN A 710 24.57 -45.61 3.69
CA ASN A 710 25.29 -46.88 3.65
C ASN A 710 24.93 -47.86 4.80
N GLY A 711 24.04 -47.47 5.71
CA GLY A 711 23.51 -48.30 6.80
C GLY A 711 24.22 -48.18 8.15
N THR A 712 25.31 -47.43 8.26
CA THR A 712 26.19 -47.44 9.44
C THR A 712 25.81 -46.47 10.56
N SER A 713 24.75 -45.66 10.39
CA SER A 713 24.37 -44.61 11.35
C SER A 713 22.90 -44.68 11.76
N PRO A 714 22.43 -45.78 12.37
CA PRO A 714 21.01 -45.95 12.74
C PRO A 714 20.49 -44.86 13.68
N ALA A 715 21.33 -44.32 14.57
CA ALA A 715 20.94 -43.24 15.48
C ALA A 715 20.61 -41.92 14.75
N THR A 716 21.38 -41.56 13.72
CA THR A 716 21.09 -40.39 12.88
C THR A 716 19.83 -40.65 12.04
N LEU A 717 19.70 -41.86 11.51
CA LEU A 717 18.57 -42.26 10.67
C LEU A 717 17.24 -42.24 11.45
N LEU A 718 17.24 -42.69 12.70
CA LEU A 718 16.07 -42.58 13.59
C LEU A 718 15.60 -41.13 13.72
N ARG A 719 16.52 -40.18 13.96
CA ARG A 719 16.20 -38.76 14.05
C ARG A 719 15.68 -38.19 12.73
N VAL A 720 16.23 -38.64 11.60
CA VAL A 720 15.74 -38.26 10.26
C VAL A 720 14.26 -38.64 10.09
N PHE A 721 13.86 -39.81 10.56
CA PHE A 721 12.47 -40.26 10.47
C PHE A 721 11.55 -39.62 11.50
N ASP A 722 11.97 -39.53 12.77
CA ASP A 722 11.20 -38.90 13.84
C ASP A 722 10.84 -37.45 13.51
N GLU A 723 11.78 -36.72 12.92
CA GLU A 723 11.61 -35.32 12.50
C GLU A 723 11.03 -35.18 11.08
N LYS A 724 10.72 -36.28 10.39
CA LYS A 724 10.16 -36.33 9.03
C LYS A 724 10.98 -35.52 8.00
N LEU A 725 12.30 -35.67 8.05
CA LEU A 725 13.23 -34.86 7.27
C LEU A 725 13.47 -35.37 5.84
N VAL A 726 12.96 -36.55 5.48
CA VAL A 726 13.15 -37.17 4.16
C VAL A 726 11.82 -37.59 3.56
N ASP A 727 11.76 -37.52 2.24
CA ASP A 727 10.64 -37.98 1.42
C ASP A 727 11.00 -39.28 0.66
N PHE A 728 12.30 -39.57 0.53
CA PHE A 728 12.80 -40.83 -0.03
C PHE A 728 14.14 -41.24 0.63
N VAL A 729 14.36 -42.53 0.86
CA VAL A 729 15.65 -43.06 1.34
C VAL A 729 16.17 -44.15 0.42
N ALA A 730 17.39 -43.99 -0.08
CA ALA A 730 18.09 -45.09 -0.74
C ALA A 730 19.20 -45.61 0.17
N MET A 731 19.23 -46.91 0.42
CA MET A 731 20.29 -47.52 1.24
C MET A 731 21.09 -48.54 0.46
N ASP A 732 22.42 -48.42 0.49
CA ASP A 732 23.31 -49.39 -0.10
C ASP A 732 23.65 -50.51 0.89
N ILE A 733 23.11 -51.71 0.64
CA ILE A 733 23.53 -52.94 1.29
C ILE A 733 24.73 -53.48 0.50
N LYS A 734 25.92 -53.55 1.12
CA LYS A 734 27.16 -53.81 0.38
C LYS A 734 27.38 -55.31 0.06
N CYS A 735 26.86 -56.21 0.88
CA CYS A 735 26.84 -57.68 0.70
C CYS A 735 26.02 -58.33 1.84
N ALA A 736 26.11 -59.66 2.01
CA ALA A 736 25.63 -60.35 3.22
C ALA A 736 26.29 -59.79 4.49
N LEU A 737 25.56 -59.76 5.61
CA LEU A 737 26.03 -59.10 6.84
C LEU A 737 27.32 -59.72 7.40
N GLY A 738 27.50 -61.03 7.22
CA GLY A 738 28.71 -61.76 7.63
C GLY A 738 29.96 -61.39 6.82
N ASN A 739 29.78 -60.93 5.58
CA ASN A 739 30.87 -60.68 4.62
C ASN A 739 31.24 -59.19 4.49
N TYR A 740 30.63 -58.29 5.27
CA TYR A 740 30.85 -56.84 5.16
C TYR A 740 32.32 -56.42 5.27
N LYS A 741 33.11 -57.09 6.11
CA LYS A 741 34.57 -56.81 6.22
C LYS A 741 35.31 -57.17 4.93
N LYS A 742 34.94 -58.27 4.28
CA LYS A 742 35.51 -58.70 3.00
C LYS A 742 35.16 -57.69 1.91
N ALA A 743 33.88 -57.31 1.80
CA ALA A 743 33.41 -56.42 0.75
C ALA A 743 33.89 -54.96 0.93
N THR A 744 33.88 -54.42 2.14
CA THR A 744 34.14 -52.98 2.38
C THR A 744 35.54 -52.68 2.91
N GLY A 745 36.28 -53.70 3.37
CA GLY A 745 37.55 -53.52 4.08
C GLY A 745 37.39 -53.07 5.54
N LYS A 746 36.16 -52.78 6.01
CA LYS A 746 35.87 -52.32 7.37
C LYS A 746 34.96 -53.28 8.11
N LYS A 747 35.26 -53.50 9.40
CA LYS A 747 34.40 -54.31 10.27
C LYS A 747 33.23 -53.44 10.74
N VAL A 748 32.02 -53.82 10.37
CA VAL A 748 30.76 -53.20 10.81
C VAL A 748 29.96 -54.22 11.61
N SER A 749 29.22 -53.77 12.61
CA SER A 749 28.33 -54.65 13.39
C SER A 749 27.14 -55.09 12.54
N PRO A 750 26.87 -56.40 12.37
CA PRO A 750 25.68 -56.89 11.66
C PRO A 750 24.37 -56.31 12.21
N LYS A 751 24.26 -56.22 13.54
CA LYS A 751 23.08 -55.67 14.24
C LYS A 751 22.82 -54.21 13.90
N MET A 752 23.87 -53.43 13.64
CA MET A 752 23.76 -52.01 13.29
C MET A 752 23.13 -51.85 11.90
N LEU A 753 23.60 -52.64 10.94
CA LEU A 753 23.09 -52.62 9.56
C LEU A 753 21.64 -53.14 9.52
N GLU A 754 21.37 -54.24 10.22
CA GLU A 754 20.02 -54.81 10.36
C GLU A 754 19.06 -53.78 10.98
N SER A 755 19.49 -53.06 12.01
CA SER A 755 18.69 -52.00 12.63
C SER A 755 18.34 -50.88 11.63
N SER A 756 19.30 -50.41 10.81
CA SER A 756 19.05 -49.39 9.78
C SER A 756 18.06 -49.88 8.72
N ILE A 757 18.19 -51.15 8.30
CA ILE A 757 17.30 -51.77 7.30
C ILE A 757 15.86 -51.84 7.83
N GLU A 758 15.68 -52.34 9.06
CA GLU A 758 14.35 -52.45 9.67
C GLU A 758 13.75 -51.06 9.96
N MET A 759 14.55 -50.08 10.36
CA MET A 759 14.09 -48.68 10.51
C MET A 759 13.56 -48.12 9.19
N ILE A 760 14.28 -48.32 8.08
CA ILE A 760 13.84 -47.84 6.75
C ILE A 760 12.54 -48.51 6.35
N LYS A 761 12.43 -49.84 6.50
CA LYS A 761 11.21 -50.59 6.16
C LYS A 761 10.01 -50.17 7.02
N ALA A 762 10.23 -49.91 8.31
CA ALA A 762 9.18 -49.50 9.23
C ALA A 762 8.82 -48.01 9.14
N SER A 763 9.63 -47.17 8.50
CA SER A 763 9.47 -45.71 8.48
C SER A 763 8.21 -45.22 7.75
N GLY A 764 7.65 -46.00 6.82
CA GLY A 764 6.59 -45.56 5.91
C GLY A 764 7.05 -44.60 4.81
N VAL A 765 8.34 -44.23 4.78
CA VAL A 765 8.95 -43.41 3.72
C VAL A 765 9.25 -44.28 2.49
N ALA A 766 9.05 -43.73 1.29
CA ALA A 766 9.43 -44.42 0.05
C ALA A 766 10.94 -44.72 0.05
N HIS A 767 11.31 -45.96 -0.28
CA HIS A 767 12.71 -46.37 -0.17
C HIS A 767 13.16 -47.36 -1.24
N GLU A 768 14.47 -47.41 -1.45
CA GLU A 768 15.14 -48.33 -2.39
C GLU A 768 16.40 -48.91 -1.74
N PHE A 769 16.48 -50.23 -1.63
CA PHE A 769 17.72 -50.91 -1.25
C PHE A 769 18.53 -51.27 -2.49
N ARG A 770 19.83 -51.01 -2.44
CA ARG A 770 20.74 -51.18 -3.57
C ARG A 770 21.96 -52.00 -3.18
N THR A 771 22.50 -52.78 -4.10
CA THR A 771 23.79 -53.46 -3.93
C THR A 771 24.63 -53.34 -5.19
N THR A 772 25.89 -52.92 -5.05
CA THR A 772 26.85 -52.93 -6.15
C THR A 772 27.44 -54.33 -6.30
N VAL A 773 27.33 -54.92 -7.48
CA VAL A 773 27.87 -56.25 -7.78
C VAL A 773 29.34 -56.10 -8.13
N VAL A 774 30.21 -56.34 -7.15
CA VAL A 774 31.66 -56.19 -7.28
C VAL A 774 32.29 -57.56 -7.52
N PRO A 775 32.99 -57.77 -8.65
CA PRO A 775 33.64 -59.04 -8.97
C PRO A 775 34.53 -59.54 -7.83
N SER A 776 34.45 -60.84 -7.51
CA SER A 776 35.24 -61.54 -6.46
C SER A 776 35.01 -61.10 -5.00
N LEU A 777 34.21 -60.05 -4.78
CA LEU A 777 33.90 -59.52 -3.45
C LEU A 777 32.44 -59.73 -3.04
N VAL A 778 31.51 -59.68 -3.99
CA VAL A 778 30.08 -59.87 -3.77
C VAL A 778 29.63 -61.04 -4.64
N GLU A 779 29.41 -62.19 -4.01
CA GLU A 779 28.99 -63.41 -4.69
C GLU A 779 27.45 -63.48 -4.81
N ILE A 780 26.92 -64.42 -5.59
CA ILE A 780 25.48 -64.53 -5.82
C ILE A 780 24.70 -64.80 -4.52
N GLU A 781 25.28 -65.57 -3.59
CA GLU A 781 24.70 -65.85 -2.28
C GLU A 781 24.61 -64.58 -1.42
N ASP A 782 25.58 -63.67 -1.54
CA ASP A 782 25.55 -62.38 -0.84
C ASP A 782 24.37 -61.52 -1.32
N LEU A 783 24.05 -61.60 -2.62
CA LEU A 783 22.93 -60.87 -3.22
C LEU A 783 21.58 -61.44 -2.81
N PHE A 784 21.47 -62.77 -2.69
CA PHE A 784 20.26 -63.41 -2.16
C PHE A 784 20.00 -63.02 -0.71
N GLU A 785 21.04 -62.99 0.12
CA GLU A 785 20.91 -62.53 1.50
C GLU A 785 20.54 -61.05 1.57
N ALA A 786 21.21 -60.19 0.79
CA ALA A 786 20.87 -58.76 0.71
C ALA A 786 19.42 -58.53 0.26
N LYS A 787 18.92 -59.31 -0.70
CA LYS A 787 17.52 -59.26 -1.16
C LYS A 787 16.56 -59.65 -0.05
N ARG A 788 16.88 -60.72 0.70
CA ARG A 788 16.09 -61.15 1.86
C ARG A 788 16.02 -60.05 2.91
N LEU A 789 17.15 -59.43 3.25
CA LEU A 789 17.21 -58.32 4.21
C LEU A 789 16.38 -57.11 3.75
N ALA A 790 16.45 -56.77 2.47
CA ALA A 790 15.68 -55.70 1.83
C ALA A 790 14.16 -55.96 1.75
N GLY A 791 13.66 -57.12 2.21
CA GLY A 791 12.25 -57.47 2.13
C GLY A 791 11.78 -57.87 0.71
N GLY A 792 12.69 -58.43 -0.09
CA GLY A 792 12.39 -59.01 -1.40
C GLY A 792 12.59 -58.08 -2.60
N LYS A 793 12.85 -56.78 -2.38
CA LYS A 793 13.11 -55.80 -3.45
C LYS A 793 14.52 -55.22 -3.32
N LEU A 794 15.44 -55.67 -4.18
CA LEU A 794 16.82 -55.20 -4.23
C LEU A 794 17.18 -54.75 -5.63
N LYS A 795 17.72 -53.55 -5.77
CA LYS A 795 18.24 -53.04 -7.04
C LYS A 795 19.73 -53.29 -7.15
N LEU A 796 20.14 -53.97 -8.20
CA LEU A 796 21.55 -54.22 -8.45
C LEU A 796 22.17 -53.08 -9.25
N GLN A 797 23.37 -52.67 -8.84
CA GLN A 797 24.20 -51.71 -9.54
C GLN A 797 25.43 -52.42 -10.08
N ARG A 798 25.81 -52.11 -11.31
CA ARG A 798 27.04 -52.64 -11.89
C ARG A 798 28.25 -51.91 -11.31
N PHE A 799 29.27 -52.65 -10.88
CA PHE A 799 30.58 -52.10 -10.56
C PHE A 799 31.18 -51.37 -11.78
N ARG A 800 31.75 -50.18 -11.55
CA ARG A 800 32.43 -49.39 -12.57
C ARG A 800 33.90 -49.24 -12.20
N LYS A 801 34.78 -49.63 -13.12
CA LYS A 801 36.22 -49.38 -13.04
C LYS A 801 36.55 -48.00 -13.57
N GLY A 802 37.64 -47.42 -13.09
CA GLY A 802 38.12 -46.12 -13.49
C GLY A 802 39.24 -45.63 -12.57
N GLU A 803 39.94 -44.58 -13.02
CA GLU A 803 41.05 -44.00 -12.27
C GLU A 803 40.61 -43.45 -10.89
N ASN A 804 39.33 -43.12 -10.76
CA ASN A 804 38.72 -42.60 -9.53
C ASN A 804 38.38 -43.69 -8.50
N ASN A 805 38.61 -44.98 -8.77
CA ASN A 805 38.41 -46.01 -7.73
C ASN A 805 39.42 -45.83 -6.58
N LEU A 806 38.92 -45.99 -5.35
CA LEU A 806 39.69 -45.70 -4.13
C LEU A 806 40.94 -46.59 -3.96
N GLY A 807 40.79 -47.89 -4.16
CA GLY A 807 41.88 -48.87 -4.12
C GLY A 807 42.49 -49.07 -5.51
N GLU A 808 43.82 -49.10 -5.57
CA GLU A 808 44.57 -49.25 -6.83
C GLU A 808 44.19 -50.54 -7.57
N ASP A 809 44.03 -51.65 -6.84
CA ASP A 809 43.62 -52.95 -7.38
C ASP A 809 42.27 -52.93 -8.12
N PHE A 810 41.42 -51.93 -7.86
CA PHE A 810 40.09 -51.81 -8.47
C PHE A 810 40.05 -50.87 -9.67
N ARG A 811 41.14 -50.16 -9.99
CA ARG A 811 41.21 -49.28 -11.17
C ARG A 811 41.27 -50.08 -12.47
N ASP A 812 41.92 -51.24 -12.43
CA ASP A 812 42.09 -52.16 -13.56
C ASP A 812 41.26 -53.45 -13.46
N CYS A 813 40.40 -53.56 -12.44
CA CYS A 813 39.55 -54.74 -12.22
C CYS A 813 38.56 -54.95 -13.37
N GLN A 814 38.33 -56.20 -13.76
CA GLN A 814 37.43 -56.55 -14.86
C GLN A 814 35.97 -56.26 -14.49
N GLU A 815 35.29 -55.37 -15.23
CA GLU A 815 33.84 -55.19 -15.09
C GLU A 815 33.08 -56.40 -15.64
N HIS A 816 31.91 -56.68 -15.06
CA HIS A 816 30.93 -57.57 -15.68
C HIS A 816 30.48 -57.01 -17.04
N THR A 817 30.49 -57.86 -18.05
CA THR A 817 29.85 -57.57 -19.35
C THR A 817 28.34 -57.36 -19.17
N ASP A 818 27.69 -56.72 -20.14
CA ASP A 818 26.23 -56.52 -20.10
C ASP A 818 25.46 -57.83 -19.96
N ASN A 819 25.95 -58.92 -20.58
CA ASN A 819 25.31 -60.23 -20.52
C ASN A 819 25.48 -60.88 -19.15
N GLU A 820 26.69 -60.83 -18.58
CA GLU A 820 26.96 -61.37 -17.23
C GLU A 820 26.16 -60.62 -16.17
N PHE A 821 26.12 -59.29 -16.22
CA PHE A 821 25.35 -58.50 -15.26
C PHE A 821 23.84 -58.75 -15.40
N LYS A 822 23.31 -58.86 -16.62
CA LYS A 822 21.90 -59.24 -16.85
C LYS A 822 21.58 -60.62 -16.30
N ALA A 823 22.47 -61.60 -16.47
CA ALA A 823 22.28 -62.94 -15.93
C ALA A 823 22.20 -62.91 -14.38
N ILE A 824 23.08 -62.15 -13.72
CA ILE A 824 23.06 -61.97 -12.26
C ILE A 824 21.75 -61.28 -11.83
N VAL A 825 21.30 -60.24 -12.54
CA VAL A 825 20.02 -59.57 -12.26
C VAL A 825 18.83 -60.54 -12.36
N LEU A 826 18.80 -61.39 -13.38
CA LEU A 826 17.75 -62.39 -13.55
C LEU A 826 17.77 -63.44 -12.43
N GLN A 827 18.96 -63.97 -12.09
CA GLN A 827 19.12 -64.94 -11.00
C GLN A 827 18.65 -64.37 -9.66
N VAL A 828 19.01 -63.13 -9.35
CA VAL A 828 18.55 -62.45 -8.13
C VAL A 828 17.08 -62.10 -8.18
N ALA A 829 16.49 -61.85 -9.36
CA ALA A 829 15.05 -61.63 -9.47
C ALA A 829 14.24 -62.90 -9.20
N GLU A 830 14.72 -64.07 -9.64
CA GLU A 830 14.08 -65.39 -9.51
C GLU A 830 14.18 -66.00 -8.10
N ALA A 831 15.25 -65.74 -7.36
CA ALA A 831 15.48 -66.20 -5.99
C ALA A 831 14.68 -65.43 -4.94
#